data_AF-A0A6A6GD28-F1
#
_entry.id   AF-A0A6A6GD28-F1
#
_cell.length_a   1.000
_cell.length_b   1.000
_cell.length_c   1.000
_cell.angle_alpha   90.00
_cell.angle_beta   90.00
_cell.angle_gamma   90.00
#
_symmetry.space_group_name_H-M   'P 1'
#
loop_
_entity.id
_entity.type
_entity.pdbx_description
1 polymer ?
#
loop_
_entity_poly.entity_id
_entity_poly.type
_entity_poly.pdbx_seq_one_letter_code
_entity_poly.pdbx_strand_id
1 'polypeptide(L)'
;MALLDLPFFKGLVLLVTLPLIGIFVYRVFLHPLAKYPGPLLAKFTDLWAVWHAWQGCLAQELTRLHEKHGDFVRFGPNRISGNTTEALENVYGFKANTRKSQWYYTFAVDPARPSTHTIIDRTQHARKRRVVAQGLSTKSTAAFEEHVIESVDILAKAMSSSKVKPEYNEGWTDSKDMAEWASYLTNDVMGSMVFSKRFGLMETGENRWLKDAVPIASRNKYACGFMPWIIRSGFDTIIMPKLAGLRIKLKAFSIAQLQNRFARKDDESLHDIFHFILKAKDPETGEGFGMHELGSEANLMIAAGGDTTSTAIASTFFFITKAGNEHVLEKLTKEIRSKFSSYDSIRPGAELSACTYLRACVDESMRISPPVPSPLMREALTGGVNINGNNFPAGTDLAVPSYAIHRNPKYFTEPLRFEPERWISKSASEKDASVQLAQSAFCPFSIGPRNCVGRSVGYLEMTTTIARILWSMDIRREPGSVEGEETDGTYKLIDGFVAEKTGPMHDNAFFSPSQTPQGSPSKKQAPPGAFDLPDAFANAMKLMPSSNASNKGAGSPGKGLQTWQDQFQDAMSPIDGKNAAPGSPTRKSNQENTPPARANLQKDGGYLSQAAASRQDPYRTHDRPASPTRQPFTISPTQEEIEKLQKPNVRRLANVTQLYFLDYYYDLLSYVHTRQTRMETFKAHNPLPPATDKDEYQTNLTQYLGRERANLRSRRTRLRHGDFQVLTQVGQGGYGQVYLAQKKDTREVCALKIMSKKLLFKLDEVRHVLTERDILTTAKSDWLVRLLYAFQDDSSIYLAMEYVPGGDFRTLLNNTGVLHNRHARFYISEMFMCVDALHQLGYIHRDLKPENFLIDGTGHVKLTDFGLAAGFLAPAKIESMRIKLEEVGKMPREAIPFGRPMEERSLKERRDGYRSLRERDVNYAKSIVGSPDYMAPEVLKGEEYDFTVDYWSLGCMLFEALAGYPPFAGSTVDETWQNLKRWQQVLRKPEYEDPNYFLSKRTWDLITRLIAVKTNRLRGFKAVREHAYFAEVKWDGLREERAPFVPELDSETDAGYFDDFSNEKDMAKYKEVLDKQEALEKMAERDEKMGKHLFVGFTFRHRKPTTDENGRPSSPRKPLAAVTEDENFGTIF
;
A
#
# COMPACT_ATOMS: atom_id res chain seq x y z
N MET A 1 -38.08 9.97 31.16
CA MET A 1 -39.28 9.31 31.71
C MET A 1 -40.29 8.94 30.61
N ALA A 2 -40.94 9.89 29.93
CA ALA A 2 -42.06 9.63 29.00
C ALA A 2 -41.80 8.69 27.79
N LEU A 3 -40.55 8.40 27.42
CA LEU A 3 -40.23 7.46 26.32
C LEU A 3 -40.42 5.98 26.70
N LEU A 4 -40.53 5.65 27.99
CA LEU A 4 -40.62 4.26 28.46
C LEU A 4 -42.04 3.66 28.40
N ASP A 5 -43.08 4.46 28.19
CA ASP A 5 -44.47 3.99 28.20
C ASP A 5 -45.03 3.54 26.85
N LEU A 6 -44.29 3.73 25.76
CA LEU A 6 -44.69 3.24 24.44
C LEU A 6 -44.66 1.68 24.42
N PRO A 7 -45.77 1.01 24.03
CA PRO A 7 -45.85 -0.46 24.00
C PRO A 7 -44.75 -1.12 23.17
N PHE A 8 -44.34 -0.46 22.08
CA PHE A 8 -43.22 -0.88 21.23
C PHE A 8 -41.89 -0.96 21.98
N PHE A 9 -41.60 0.00 22.88
CA PHE A 9 -40.38 0.01 23.67
C PHE A 9 -40.40 -1.08 24.76
N LYS A 10 -41.56 -1.29 25.41
CA LYS A 10 -41.75 -2.39 26.37
C LYS A 10 -41.57 -3.76 25.69
N GLY A 11 -42.12 -3.92 24.47
CA GLY A 11 -41.92 -5.11 23.64
C GLY A 11 -40.47 -5.35 23.23
N LEU A 12 -39.77 -4.31 22.74
CA LEU A 12 -38.36 -4.38 22.34
C LEU A 12 -37.44 -4.72 23.54
N VAL A 13 -37.70 -4.13 24.70
CA VAL A 13 -36.97 -4.45 25.94
C VAL A 13 -37.18 -5.93 26.30
N LEU A 14 -38.41 -6.43 26.32
CA LEU A 14 -38.72 -7.85 26.57
C LEU A 14 -38.02 -8.81 25.59
N LEU A 15 -37.98 -8.44 24.30
CA LEU A 15 -37.34 -9.23 23.23
C LEU A 15 -35.81 -9.36 23.41
N VAL A 16 -35.17 -8.38 24.05
CA VAL A 16 -33.73 -8.40 24.36
C VAL A 16 -33.44 -8.97 25.76
N THR A 17 -34.27 -8.68 26.76
CA THR A 17 -34.02 -9.13 28.15
C THR A 17 -34.29 -10.61 28.35
N LEU A 18 -35.34 -11.20 27.75
CA LEU A 18 -35.65 -12.62 27.94
C LEU A 18 -34.52 -13.56 27.47
N PRO A 19 -33.92 -13.40 26.25
CA PRO A 19 -32.77 -14.19 25.84
C PRO A 19 -31.54 -13.98 26.74
N LEU A 20 -31.28 -12.75 27.19
CA LEU A 20 -30.16 -12.45 28.08
C LEU A 20 -30.32 -13.09 29.46
N ILE A 21 -31.54 -13.12 30.01
CA ILE A 21 -31.88 -13.83 31.25
C ILE A 21 -31.69 -15.34 31.06
N GLY A 22 -32.16 -15.91 29.95
CA GLY A 22 -31.95 -17.32 29.62
C GLY A 22 -30.46 -17.69 29.51
N ILE A 23 -29.66 -16.86 28.84
CA ILE A 23 -28.20 -17.02 28.74
C ILE A 23 -27.54 -16.89 30.12
N PHE A 24 -27.98 -15.95 30.96
CA PHE A 24 -27.47 -15.79 32.33
C PHE A 24 -27.75 -17.03 33.18
N VAL A 25 -29.01 -17.48 33.23
CA VAL A 25 -29.41 -18.67 33.99
C VAL A 25 -28.63 -19.90 33.53
N TYR A 26 -28.52 -20.12 32.22
CA TYR A 26 -27.74 -21.22 31.67
C TYR A 26 -26.26 -21.12 32.06
N ARG A 27 -25.59 -19.99 31.77
CA ARG A 27 -24.14 -19.86 31.98
C ARG A 27 -23.73 -19.91 33.44
N VAL A 28 -24.55 -19.37 34.35
CA VAL A 28 -24.24 -19.31 35.78
C VAL A 28 -24.57 -20.62 36.49
N PHE A 29 -25.74 -21.23 36.22
CA PHE A 29 -26.26 -22.36 37.02
C PHE A 29 -26.26 -23.72 36.29
N LEU A 30 -26.49 -23.75 34.98
CA LEU A 30 -26.70 -25.02 34.22
C LEU A 30 -25.51 -25.43 33.34
N HIS A 31 -24.54 -24.54 33.12
CA HIS A 31 -23.37 -24.82 32.30
C HIS A 31 -22.53 -25.94 32.91
N PRO A 32 -21.85 -26.81 32.12
CA PRO A 32 -20.97 -27.85 32.66
C PRO A 32 -19.86 -27.34 33.60
N LEU A 33 -19.50 -26.05 33.47
CA LEU A 33 -18.52 -25.37 34.32
C LEU A 33 -19.15 -24.56 35.48
N ALA A 34 -20.46 -24.66 35.73
CA ALA A 34 -21.17 -23.92 36.79
C ALA A 34 -20.60 -24.20 38.19
N LYS A 35 -20.22 -25.48 38.44
CA LYS A 35 -19.63 -25.97 39.69
C LYS A 35 -18.31 -25.30 40.07
N TYR A 36 -17.55 -24.76 39.13
CA TYR A 36 -16.25 -24.14 39.44
C TYR A 36 -16.46 -22.72 40.01
N PRO A 37 -15.69 -22.33 41.04
CA PRO A 37 -15.78 -21.01 41.67
C PRO A 37 -15.24 -19.91 40.73
N GLY A 38 -15.66 -18.66 40.97
CA GLY A 38 -15.21 -17.51 40.19
C GLY A 38 -16.23 -16.36 40.21
N PRO A 39 -15.83 -15.14 39.79
CA PRO A 39 -16.70 -13.96 39.81
C PRO A 39 -17.98 -14.13 38.99
N LEU A 40 -19.12 -13.61 39.49
CA LEU A 40 -20.42 -13.74 38.82
C LEU A 40 -20.38 -13.20 37.38
N LEU A 41 -19.74 -12.05 37.17
CA LEU A 41 -19.59 -11.44 35.84
C LEU A 41 -18.78 -12.35 34.90
N ALA A 42 -17.71 -12.97 35.41
CA ALA A 42 -16.88 -13.91 34.64
C ALA A 42 -17.63 -15.20 34.25
N LYS A 43 -18.51 -15.71 35.14
CA LYS A 43 -19.40 -16.83 34.80
C LYS A 43 -20.37 -16.48 33.68
N PHE A 44 -20.83 -15.23 33.58
CA PHE A 44 -21.79 -14.76 32.59
C PHE A 44 -21.15 -14.33 31.25
N THR A 45 -20.01 -13.63 31.27
CA THR A 45 -19.42 -12.99 30.09
C THR A 45 -17.90 -12.88 30.16
N ASP A 46 -17.23 -13.01 29.01
CA ASP A 46 -15.78 -12.79 28.87
C ASP A 46 -15.38 -11.31 29.11
N LEU A 47 -16.33 -10.36 29.19
CA LEU A 47 -16.04 -8.94 29.48
C LEU A 47 -15.25 -8.74 30.77
N TRP A 48 -15.41 -9.61 31.76
CA TRP A 48 -14.61 -9.57 32.99
C TRP A 48 -13.11 -9.79 32.69
N ALA A 49 -12.79 -10.82 31.89
CA ALA A 49 -11.42 -11.10 31.48
C ALA A 49 -10.87 -10.00 30.56
N VAL A 50 -11.68 -9.49 29.63
CA VAL A 50 -11.31 -8.33 28.78
C VAL A 50 -10.95 -7.12 29.65
N TRP A 51 -11.76 -6.80 30.66
CA TRP A 51 -11.53 -5.62 31.52
C TRP A 51 -10.23 -5.75 32.32
N HIS A 52 -10.00 -6.86 33.03
CA HIS A 52 -8.76 -7.08 33.78
C HIS A 52 -7.53 -7.16 32.87
N ALA A 53 -7.63 -7.77 31.69
CA ALA A 53 -6.56 -7.80 30.70
C ALA A 53 -6.27 -6.41 30.11
N TRP A 54 -7.28 -5.53 30.00
CA TRP A 54 -7.08 -4.16 29.56
C TRP A 54 -6.40 -3.31 30.64
N GLN A 55 -6.79 -3.48 31.90
CA GLN A 55 -6.09 -2.86 33.04
C GLN A 55 -4.66 -3.39 33.21
N GLY A 56 -4.38 -4.60 32.72
CA GLY A 56 -3.08 -5.25 32.83
C GLY A 56 -2.87 -5.94 34.19
N CYS A 57 -3.94 -6.50 34.76
CA CYS A 57 -3.93 -7.13 36.08
C CYS A 57 -4.60 -8.52 36.12
N LEU A 58 -4.81 -9.18 34.96
CA LEU A 58 -5.54 -10.45 34.92
C LEU A 58 -4.74 -11.60 35.57
N ALA A 59 -3.42 -11.69 35.37
CA ALA A 59 -2.56 -12.65 36.04
C ALA A 59 -2.58 -12.51 37.59
N GLN A 60 -2.51 -11.27 38.10
CA GLN A 60 -2.62 -10.95 39.52
C GLN A 60 -3.99 -11.34 40.08
N GLU A 61 -5.07 -10.96 39.41
CA GLU A 61 -6.43 -11.28 39.84
C GLU A 61 -6.72 -12.79 39.80
N LEU A 62 -6.20 -13.52 38.81
CA LEU A 62 -6.28 -14.99 38.78
C LEU A 62 -5.53 -15.62 39.95
N THR A 63 -4.39 -15.06 40.34
CA THR A 63 -3.63 -15.52 41.53
C THR A 63 -4.44 -15.31 42.80
N ARG A 64 -5.00 -14.11 43.00
CA ARG A 64 -5.91 -13.77 44.12
C ARG A 64 -7.16 -14.67 44.17
N LEU A 65 -7.70 -15.03 43.01
CA LEU A 65 -8.82 -15.97 42.94
C LEU A 65 -8.39 -17.41 43.27
N HIS A 66 -7.19 -17.84 42.87
CA HIS A 66 -6.64 -19.15 43.24
C HIS A 66 -6.33 -19.25 44.74
N GLU A 67 -5.79 -18.20 45.36
CA GLU A 67 -5.63 -18.10 46.83
C GLU A 67 -6.97 -18.25 47.56
N LYS A 68 -8.04 -17.64 47.02
CA LYS A 68 -9.39 -17.68 47.62
C LYS A 68 -10.16 -18.99 47.36
N HIS A 69 -9.91 -19.65 46.23
CA HIS A 69 -10.78 -20.72 45.71
C HIS A 69 -10.08 -22.05 45.37
N GLY A 70 -8.75 -22.11 45.51
CA GLY A 70 -7.96 -23.32 45.28
C GLY A 70 -7.61 -23.57 43.80
N ASP A 71 -7.43 -24.85 43.47
CA ASP A 71 -6.73 -25.30 42.27
C ASP A 71 -7.37 -24.89 40.93
N PHE A 72 -8.69 -24.67 40.86
CA PHE A 72 -9.40 -24.33 39.61
C PHE A 72 -10.38 -23.16 39.77
N VAL A 73 -10.26 -22.17 38.90
CA VAL A 73 -11.07 -20.94 38.89
C VAL A 73 -11.68 -20.71 37.51
N ARG A 74 -12.98 -20.39 37.48
CA ARG A 74 -13.70 -19.99 36.26
C ARG A 74 -13.63 -18.48 36.07
N PHE A 75 -13.00 -18.08 34.96
CA PHE A 75 -12.71 -16.67 34.65
C PHE A 75 -13.34 -16.20 33.33
N GLY A 76 -14.14 -17.07 32.70
CA GLY A 76 -15.00 -16.77 31.56
C GLY A 76 -16.10 -17.84 31.42
N PRO A 77 -17.10 -17.65 30.55
CA PRO A 77 -18.19 -18.62 30.36
C PRO A 77 -17.67 -20.04 30.08
N ASN A 78 -16.68 -20.15 29.19
CA ASN A 78 -16.06 -21.42 28.78
C ASN A 78 -14.59 -21.51 29.20
N ARG A 79 -14.14 -20.74 30.19
CA ARG A 79 -12.71 -20.59 30.54
C ARG A 79 -12.39 -20.99 31.98
N ILE A 80 -11.38 -21.83 32.14
CA ILE A 80 -10.86 -22.30 33.44
C ILE A 80 -9.36 -22.02 33.54
N SER A 81 -8.98 -21.39 34.65
CA SER A 81 -7.59 -21.27 35.11
C SER A 81 -7.32 -22.42 36.08
N GLY A 82 -6.20 -23.11 35.91
CA GLY A 82 -5.68 -24.13 36.82
C GLY A 82 -4.39 -23.67 37.49
N ASN A 83 -4.12 -24.14 38.71
CA ASN A 83 -2.94 -23.76 39.50
C ASN A 83 -2.14 -24.98 40.01
N THR A 84 -2.12 -26.08 39.24
CA THR A 84 -1.44 -27.33 39.59
C THR A 84 -0.46 -27.76 38.50
N THR A 85 0.57 -28.51 38.89
CA THR A 85 1.52 -29.15 37.96
C THR A 85 0.85 -30.18 37.06
N GLU A 86 -0.15 -30.91 37.57
CA GLU A 86 -0.97 -31.81 36.75
C GLU A 86 -1.77 -31.05 35.68
N ALA A 87 -2.28 -29.85 36.00
CA ALA A 87 -2.89 -28.97 35.01
C ALA A 87 -1.85 -28.49 33.98
N LEU A 88 -0.65 -28.13 34.42
CA LEU A 88 0.44 -27.71 33.53
C LEU A 88 0.75 -28.81 32.50
N GLU A 89 0.89 -30.06 32.95
CA GLU A 89 1.14 -31.22 32.09
C GLU A 89 -0.04 -31.58 31.16
N ASN A 90 -1.27 -31.63 31.67
CA ASN A 90 -2.44 -32.01 30.87
C ASN A 90 -2.94 -30.91 29.92
N VAL A 91 -2.56 -29.66 30.16
CA VAL A 91 -2.91 -28.52 29.29
C VAL A 91 -1.82 -28.26 28.23
N TYR A 92 -0.53 -28.37 28.58
CA TYR A 92 0.58 -28.01 27.68
C TYR A 92 1.50 -29.17 27.24
N GLY A 93 1.51 -30.30 27.94
CA GLY A 93 2.42 -31.42 27.71
C GLY A 93 2.24 -32.15 26.37
N PHE A 94 3.16 -33.06 26.05
CA PHE A 94 3.16 -33.79 24.77
C PHE A 94 1.93 -34.68 24.56
N LYS A 95 1.40 -35.26 25.64
CA LYS A 95 0.20 -36.11 25.63
C LYS A 95 -1.12 -35.34 25.84
N ALA A 96 -1.07 -34.02 26.01
CA ALA A 96 -2.24 -33.18 26.25
C ALA A 96 -3.28 -33.29 25.11
N ASN A 97 -4.54 -33.54 25.46
CA ASN A 97 -5.66 -33.57 24.51
C ASN A 97 -6.17 -32.15 24.17
N THR A 98 -5.23 -31.25 23.82
CA THR A 98 -5.51 -29.83 23.61
C THR A 98 -4.90 -29.28 22.32
N ARG A 99 -5.48 -28.18 21.82
CA ARG A 99 -4.91 -27.31 20.79
C ARG A 99 -4.78 -25.88 21.30
N LYS A 100 -4.11 -25.00 20.54
CA LYS A 100 -4.18 -23.55 20.84
C LYS A 100 -5.62 -23.08 20.65
N SER A 101 -6.13 -22.27 21.59
CA SER A 101 -7.47 -21.69 21.46
C SER A 101 -7.58 -20.75 20.26
N GLN A 102 -8.80 -20.56 19.76
CA GLN A 102 -9.18 -19.50 18.82
C GLN A 102 -8.75 -18.09 19.29
N TRP A 103 -8.51 -17.91 20.58
CA TRP A 103 -7.87 -16.75 21.18
C TRP A 103 -6.60 -16.28 20.43
N TYR A 104 -5.74 -17.21 19.97
CA TYR A 104 -4.51 -16.87 19.22
C TYR A 104 -4.75 -16.21 17.85
N TYR A 105 -5.98 -16.28 17.31
CA TYR A 105 -6.33 -15.65 16.05
C TYR A 105 -6.14 -14.11 16.09
N THR A 106 -6.37 -13.46 17.23
CA THR A 106 -6.20 -11.99 17.36
C THR A 106 -4.75 -11.55 17.32
N PHE A 107 -3.80 -12.47 17.58
CA PHE A 107 -2.38 -12.18 17.48
C PHE A 107 -1.85 -12.23 16.03
N ALA A 108 -2.54 -12.94 15.13
CA ALA A 108 -2.11 -13.12 13.75
C ALA A 108 -2.05 -11.79 12.97
N VAL A 109 -0.89 -11.50 12.38
CA VAL A 109 -0.68 -10.31 11.52
C VAL A 109 -1.38 -10.48 10.17
N ASP A 110 -1.31 -11.69 9.60
CA ASP A 110 -2.14 -12.15 8.49
C ASP A 110 -2.86 -13.43 8.94
N PRO A 111 -4.18 -13.39 9.22
CA PRO A 111 -4.93 -14.58 9.61
C PRO A 111 -5.06 -15.64 8.52
N ALA A 112 -4.82 -15.31 7.25
CA ALA A 112 -4.74 -16.30 6.16
C ALA A 112 -3.36 -16.98 6.09
N ARG A 113 -2.34 -16.43 6.76
CA ARG A 113 -0.96 -16.93 6.79
C ARG A 113 -0.39 -16.87 8.22
N PRO A 114 -0.92 -17.67 9.16
CA PRO A 114 -0.50 -17.62 10.56
C PRO A 114 0.98 -18.02 10.73
N SER A 115 1.62 -17.41 11.73
CA SER A 115 3.00 -17.73 12.13
C SER A 115 3.04 -18.98 13.01
N THR A 116 4.23 -19.51 13.31
CA THR A 116 4.45 -20.59 14.30
C THR A 116 3.78 -20.29 15.65
N HIS A 117 3.72 -19.02 16.06
CA HIS A 117 3.04 -18.61 17.29
C HIS A 117 1.51 -18.63 17.18
N THR A 118 0.92 -18.24 16.05
CA THR A 118 -0.54 -18.06 15.93
C THR A 118 -1.27 -19.21 15.26
N ILE A 119 -0.56 -20.13 14.60
CA ILE A 119 -1.15 -21.34 14.01
C ILE A 119 -1.75 -22.26 15.09
N ILE A 120 -3.02 -22.61 14.91
CA ILE A 120 -3.82 -23.43 15.81
C ILE A 120 -3.71 -24.93 15.49
N ASP A 121 -3.60 -25.26 14.20
CA ASP A 121 -3.49 -26.65 13.74
C ASP A 121 -2.24 -27.36 14.30
N ARG A 122 -2.40 -28.62 14.74
CA ARG A 122 -1.33 -29.39 15.40
C ARG A 122 -0.21 -29.74 14.42
N THR A 123 -0.58 -30.16 13.22
CA THR A 123 0.30 -30.63 12.15
C THR A 123 1.12 -29.50 11.54
N GLN A 124 0.46 -28.42 11.10
CA GLN A 124 1.16 -27.24 10.59
C GLN A 124 2.05 -26.59 11.65
N HIS A 125 1.62 -26.55 12.91
CA HIS A 125 2.46 -26.08 14.01
C HIS A 125 3.73 -26.92 14.17
N ALA A 126 3.62 -28.25 14.11
CA ALA A 126 4.77 -29.15 14.22
C ALA A 126 5.76 -28.92 13.07
N ARG A 127 5.29 -28.88 11.82
CA ARG A 127 6.10 -28.59 10.63
C ARG A 127 6.86 -27.27 10.77
N LYS A 128 6.14 -26.16 10.98
CA LYS A 128 6.74 -24.82 11.14
C LYS A 128 7.74 -24.76 12.29
N ARG A 129 7.40 -25.36 13.44
CA ARG A 129 8.28 -25.40 14.61
C ARG A 129 9.60 -26.13 14.33
N ARG A 130 9.57 -27.27 13.63
CA ARG A 130 10.79 -28.03 13.29
C ARG A 130 11.72 -27.27 12.35
N VAL A 131 11.18 -26.43 11.46
CA VAL A 131 11.98 -25.52 10.62
C VAL A 131 12.58 -24.38 11.45
N VAL A 132 11.78 -23.67 12.26
CA VAL A 132 12.30 -22.58 13.13
C VAL A 132 13.34 -23.08 14.14
N ALA A 133 13.14 -24.28 14.71
CA ALA A 133 14.05 -24.86 15.69
C ALA A 133 15.46 -25.16 15.13
N GLN A 134 15.61 -25.35 13.81
CA GLN A 134 16.93 -25.49 13.19
C GLN A 134 17.69 -24.16 13.20
N GLY A 135 16.99 -23.04 12.92
CA GLY A 135 17.55 -21.70 12.99
C GLY A 135 17.92 -21.22 14.40
N LEU A 136 17.38 -21.86 15.43
CA LEU A 136 17.66 -21.59 16.85
C LEU A 136 18.34 -22.78 17.55
N SER A 137 18.99 -23.65 16.78
CA SER A 137 19.73 -24.82 17.29
C SER A 137 21.02 -24.40 17.99
N THR A 138 21.63 -25.30 18.77
CA THR A 138 22.94 -25.04 19.40
C THR A 138 24.02 -24.66 18.38
N LYS A 139 23.95 -25.23 17.15
CA LYS A 139 24.88 -24.94 16.06
C LYS A 139 24.75 -23.51 15.53
N SER A 140 23.53 -23.00 15.37
CA SER A 140 23.32 -21.60 14.93
C SER A 140 23.48 -20.61 16.08
N THR A 141 23.22 -21.02 17.33
CA THR A 141 23.39 -20.19 18.52
C THR A 141 24.82 -19.65 18.64
N ALA A 142 25.83 -20.45 18.29
CA ALA A 142 27.24 -20.05 18.25
C ALA A 142 27.53 -18.86 17.31
N ALA A 143 26.79 -18.76 16.19
CA ALA A 143 26.92 -17.63 15.26
C ALA A 143 26.27 -16.33 15.79
N PHE A 144 25.42 -16.43 16.81
CA PHE A 144 24.75 -15.27 17.41
C PHE A 144 25.50 -14.68 18.61
N GLU A 145 26.55 -15.35 19.09
CA GLU A 145 27.30 -14.94 20.30
C GLU A 145 27.92 -13.55 20.13
N GLU A 146 28.57 -13.28 19.00
CA GLU A 146 29.15 -11.95 18.71
C GLU A 146 28.08 -10.86 18.64
N HIS A 147 26.91 -11.14 18.05
CA HIS A 147 25.79 -10.18 18.00
C HIS A 147 25.29 -9.79 19.39
N VAL A 148 25.27 -10.72 20.34
CA VAL A 148 24.96 -10.45 21.75
C VAL A 148 26.11 -9.68 22.41
N ILE A 149 27.35 -10.16 22.30
CA ILE A 149 28.54 -9.56 22.93
C ILE A 149 28.72 -8.10 22.51
N GLU A 150 28.78 -7.82 21.21
CA GLU A 150 28.93 -6.46 20.69
C GLU A 150 27.83 -5.51 21.20
N SER A 151 26.60 -6.01 21.35
CA SER A 151 25.46 -5.21 21.81
C SER A 151 25.51 -4.99 23.33
N VAL A 152 25.96 -5.97 24.11
CA VAL A 152 26.22 -5.83 25.55
C VAL A 152 27.40 -4.88 25.81
N ASP A 153 28.40 -4.84 24.93
CA ASP A 153 29.53 -3.90 25.05
C ASP A 153 29.11 -2.45 24.78
N ILE A 154 28.14 -2.23 23.87
CA ILE A 154 27.47 -0.93 23.68
C ILE A 154 26.69 -0.56 24.95
N LEU A 155 25.95 -1.51 25.55
CA LEU A 155 25.26 -1.28 26.82
C LEU A 155 26.23 -0.92 27.95
N ALA A 156 27.34 -1.64 28.11
CA ALA A 156 28.33 -1.37 29.15
C ALA A 156 28.93 0.03 29.00
N LYS A 157 29.30 0.44 27.77
CA LYS A 157 29.75 1.81 27.47
C LYS A 157 28.70 2.86 27.82
N ALA A 158 27.42 2.59 27.54
CA ALA A 158 26.33 3.50 27.86
C ALA A 158 26.06 3.60 29.38
N MET A 159 26.17 2.50 30.11
CA MET A 159 26.03 2.46 31.58
C MET A 159 27.15 3.22 32.30
N SER A 160 28.39 3.08 31.82
CA SER A 160 29.54 3.84 32.32
C SER A 160 29.53 5.33 31.92
N SER A 161 28.59 5.76 31.06
CA SER A 161 28.48 7.17 30.66
C SER A 161 27.68 7.99 31.69
N SER A 162 28.22 9.14 32.09
CA SER A 162 27.62 10.05 33.07
C SER A 162 27.69 11.49 32.59
N LYS A 163 26.63 12.27 32.83
CA LYS A 163 26.59 13.73 32.60
C LYS A 163 27.19 14.49 33.77
N VAL A 164 27.04 13.95 34.99
CA VAL A 164 27.73 14.44 36.19
C VAL A 164 29.16 13.91 36.19
N LYS A 165 30.17 14.75 36.49
CA LYS A 165 31.55 14.24 36.64
C LYS A 165 31.61 13.35 37.89
N PRO A 166 32.27 12.18 37.86
CA PRO A 166 32.28 11.22 38.98
C PRO A 166 32.70 11.82 40.33
N GLU A 167 33.56 12.84 40.30
CA GLU A 167 34.00 13.66 41.44
C GLU A 167 32.85 14.23 42.29
N TYR A 168 31.68 14.51 41.70
CA TYR A 168 30.53 15.12 42.38
C TYR A 168 29.46 14.09 42.82
N ASN A 169 29.67 12.80 42.60
CA ASN A 169 28.69 11.74 42.92
C ASN A 169 29.35 10.48 43.51
N GLU A 170 30.37 10.66 44.36
CA GLU A 170 31.08 9.57 45.04
C GLU A 170 31.67 8.49 44.10
N GLY A 171 31.99 8.85 42.84
CA GLY A 171 32.45 7.91 41.82
C GLY A 171 31.34 7.17 41.05
N TRP A 172 30.07 7.35 41.40
CA TRP A 172 28.93 6.74 40.72
C TRP A 172 28.46 7.55 39.51
N THR A 173 27.95 6.86 38.48
CA THR A 173 27.34 7.48 37.30
C THR A 173 25.93 7.99 37.60
N ASP A 174 25.34 8.78 36.68
CA ASP A 174 23.90 9.08 36.74
C ASP A 174 23.09 7.77 36.74
N SER A 175 22.06 7.70 37.56
CA SER A 175 21.14 6.56 37.66
C SER A 175 20.39 6.30 36.33
N LYS A 176 20.11 5.02 36.03
CA LYS A 176 19.62 4.54 34.73
C LYS A 176 18.43 3.60 34.90
N ASP A 177 17.36 3.79 34.12
CA ASP A 177 16.23 2.86 34.12
C ASP A 177 16.59 1.55 33.40
N MET A 178 16.75 0.47 34.16
CA MET A 178 17.04 -0.85 33.61
C MET A 178 15.86 -1.48 32.85
N ALA A 179 14.62 -1.06 33.10
CA ALA A 179 13.48 -1.45 32.27
C ALA A 179 13.63 -0.92 30.84
N GLU A 180 14.04 0.34 30.68
CA GLU A 180 14.31 0.94 29.37
C GLU A 180 15.55 0.34 28.72
N TRP A 181 16.69 0.36 29.41
CA TRP A 181 17.97 -0.06 28.82
C TRP A 181 18.04 -1.54 28.47
N ALA A 182 17.42 -2.41 29.27
CA ALA A 182 17.26 -3.81 28.87
C ALA A 182 16.40 -3.91 27.60
N SER A 183 15.34 -3.11 27.47
CA SER A 183 14.48 -3.13 26.28
C SER A 183 15.17 -2.55 25.04
N TYR A 184 16.11 -1.60 25.21
CA TYR A 184 16.98 -1.11 24.13
C TYR A 184 17.98 -2.18 23.68
N LEU A 185 18.68 -2.82 24.62
CA LEU A 185 19.61 -3.91 24.34
C LEU A 185 18.93 -5.02 23.53
N THR A 186 17.84 -5.59 24.05
CA THR A 186 17.28 -6.82 23.46
C THR A 186 16.60 -6.58 22.11
N ASN A 187 16.06 -5.39 21.86
CA ASN A 187 15.56 -5.02 20.54
C ASN A 187 16.71 -4.84 19.53
N ASP A 188 17.87 -4.28 19.92
CA ASP A 188 19.05 -4.19 19.06
C ASP A 188 19.73 -5.55 18.82
N VAL A 189 19.79 -6.41 19.85
CA VAL A 189 20.21 -7.81 19.74
C VAL A 189 19.30 -8.55 18.75
N MET A 190 17.99 -8.47 18.90
CA MET A 190 17.06 -9.11 17.95
C MET A 190 17.15 -8.53 16.54
N GLY A 191 17.40 -7.23 16.38
CA GLY A 191 17.67 -6.63 15.07
C GLY A 191 18.90 -7.25 14.39
N SER A 192 20.02 -7.33 15.12
CA SER A 192 21.25 -7.93 14.61
C SER A 192 21.11 -9.44 14.35
N MET A 193 20.57 -10.21 15.28
CA MET A 193 20.40 -11.66 15.18
C MET A 193 19.39 -12.11 14.12
N VAL A 194 18.39 -11.29 13.77
CA VAL A 194 17.35 -11.65 12.80
C VAL A 194 17.61 -11.05 11.41
N PHE A 195 18.08 -9.80 11.32
CA PHE A 195 18.18 -9.05 10.05
C PHE A 195 19.62 -8.64 9.68
N SER A 196 20.63 -9.09 10.43
CA SER A 196 22.01 -8.60 10.37
C SER A 196 22.10 -7.07 10.43
N LYS A 197 21.25 -6.43 11.24
CA LYS A 197 21.23 -4.97 11.42
C LYS A 197 20.60 -4.55 12.76
N ARG A 198 21.36 -3.88 13.64
CA ARG A 198 20.84 -3.21 14.85
C ARG A 198 19.78 -2.16 14.49
N PHE A 199 18.83 -1.94 15.38
CA PHE A 199 17.76 -0.96 15.19
C PHE A 199 18.15 0.46 15.68
N GLY A 200 19.24 0.59 16.44
CA GLY A 200 19.83 1.85 16.90
C GLY A 200 19.18 2.41 18.17
N LEU A 201 18.58 1.58 19.02
CA LEU A 201 17.90 2.05 20.23
C LEU A 201 18.89 2.53 21.28
N MET A 202 20.01 1.82 21.45
CA MET A 202 21.06 2.22 22.39
C MET A 202 21.85 3.44 21.89
N GLU A 203 22.33 3.40 20.64
CA GLU A 203 23.30 4.37 20.09
C GLU A 203 22.67 5.69 19.60
N THR A 204 21.72 5.63 18.66
CA THR A 204 21.18 6.84 17.99
C THR A 204 19.87 7.32 18.61
N GLY A 205 19.14 6.43 19.28
CA GLY A 205 17.84 6.71 19.89
C GLY A 205 16.66 6.77 18.90
N GLU A 206 16.92 6.69 17.58
CA GLU A 206 15.95 6.88 16.50
C GLU A 206 14.72 5.95 16.63
N ASN A 207 14.94 4.71 17.06
CA ASN A 207 13.91 3.68 17.12
C ASN A 207 13.41 3.32 18.53
N ARG A 208 13.72 4.14 19.54
CA ARG A 208 13.28 3.89 20.95
C ARG A 208 11.76 3.75 21.11
N TRP A 209 10.97 4.32 20.20
CA TRP A 209 9.51 4.14 20.13
C TRP A 209 9.05 2.68 20.02
N LEU A 210 9.92 1.75 19.61
CA LEU A 210 9.62 0.31 19.61
C LEU A 210 9.36 -0.23 21.03
N LYS A 211 10.03 0.31 22.06
CA LYS A 211 9.90 -0.10 23.47
C LYS A 211 8.45 -0.04 23.96
N ASP A 212 7.69 0.95 23.47
CA ASP A 212 6.29 1.17 23.85
C ASP A 212 5.34 0.53 22.82
N ALA A 213 5.72 0.52 21.54
CA ALA A 213 4.84 0.06 20.46
C ALA A 213 4.52 -1.44 20.51
N VAL A 214 5.51 -2.29 20.82
CA VAL A 214 5.34 -3.76 20.80
C VAL A 214 4.53 -4.26 22.01
N PRO A 215 4.79 -3.82 23.27
CA PRO A 215 3.97 -4.21 24.42
C PRO A 215 2.53 -3.69 24.33
N ILE A 216 2.32 -2.41 24.00
CA ILE A 216 0.96 -1.83 23.90
C ILE A 216 0.13 -2.54 22.82
N ALA A 217 0.74 -2.90 21.69
CA ALA A 217 0.08 -3.69 20.65
C ALA A 217 -0.24 -5.13 21.10
N SER A 218 0.63 -5.73 21.91
CA SER A 218 0.44 -7.07 22.49
C SER A 218 -0.68 -7.09 23.52
N ARG A 219 -0.70 -6.14 24.48
CA ARG A 219 -1.74 -5.99 25.50
C ARG A 219 -3.13 -5.75 24.92
N ASN A 220 -3.24 -4.95 23.86
CA ASN A 220 -4.53 -4.76 23.19
C ASN A 220 -5.02 -6.06 22.51
N LYS A 221 -4.14 -6.78 21.80
CA LYS A 221 -4.46 -8.09 21.20
C LYS A 221 -4.81 -9.16 22.24
N TYR A 222 -4.11 -9.12 23.38
CA TYR A 222 -4.32 -9.94 24.57
C TYR A 222 -5.73 -9.77 25.14
N ALA A 223 -6.09 -8.53 25.49
CA ALA A 223 -7.42 -8.21 26.02
C ALA A 223 -8.55 -8.52 25.02
N CYS A 224 -8.38 -8.13 23.75
CA CYS A 224 -9.37 -8.40 22.72
C CYS A 224 -9.44 -9.89 22.31
N GLY A 225 -8.42 -10.70 22.61
CA GLY A 225 -8.41 -12.14 22.37
C GLY A 225 -9.53 -12.89 23.08
N PHE A 226 -9.95 -12.41 24.24
CA PHE A 226 -11.08 -12.98 24.99
C PHE A 226 -12.44 -12.69 24.32
N MET A 227 -12.56 -11.59 23.56
CA MET A 227 -13.76 -11.22 22.79
C MET A 227 -13.41 -10.70 21.37
N PRO A 228 -13.07 -11.58 20.42
CA PRO A 228 -12.48 -11.19 19.12
C PRO A 228 -13.34 -10.26 18.25
N TRP A 229 -14.63 -10.10 18.53
CA TRP A 229 -15.49 -9.16 17.81
C TRP A 229 -15.08 -7.69 18.04
N ILE A 230 -14.42 -7.38 19.16
CA ILE A 230 -13.95 -6.01 19.49
C ILE A 230 -12.97 -5.51 18.42
N ILE A 231 -12.00 -6.34 18.01
CA ILE A 231 -11.09 -6.03 16.89
C ILE A 231 -11.82 -6.09 15.54
N ARG A 232 -12.68 -7.10 15.31
CA ARG A 232 -13.37 -7.27 14.02
C ARG A 232 -14.34 -6.12 13.68
N SER A 233 -14.84 -5.41 14.69
CA SER A 233 -15.70 -4.23 14.53
C SER A 233 -14.92 -2.91 14.47
N GLY A 234 -13.60 -2.92 14.71
CA GLY A 234 -12.79 -1.72 14.86
C GLY A 234 -13.09 -0.93 16.14
N PHE A 235 -13.71 -1.55 17.15
CA PHE A 235 -14.03 -0.89 18.42
C PHE A 235 -12.78 -0.67 19.28
N ASP A 236 -11.75 -1.49 19.08
CA ASP A 236 -10.44 -1.36 19.72
C ASP A 236 -9.73 -0.04 19.36
N THR A 237 -9.86 0.45 18.12
CA THR A 237 -9.24 1.72 17.69
C THR A 237 -9.98 2.95 18.21
N ILE A 238 -11.28 2.81 18.52
CA ILE A 238 -12.08 3.87 19.16
C ILE A 238 -11.64 4.05 20.62
N ILE A 239 -11.42 2.96 21.36
CA ILE A 239 -11.00 3.03 22.77
C ILE A 239 -9.50 3.32 22.93
N MET A 240 -8.66 2.93 21.96
CA MET A 240 -7.22 3.22 21.96
C MET A 240 -6.76 3.95 20.68
N PRO A 241 -7.07 5.24 20.49
CA PRO A 241 -6.68 5.98 19.28
C PRO A 241 -5.16 6.00 19.02
N LYS A 242 -4.33 6.12 20.07
CA LYS A 242 -2.86 6.09 19.98
C LYS A 242 -2.33 4.78 19.36
N LEU A 243 -3.05 3.66 19.52
CA LEU A 243 -2.63 2.35 19.01
C LEU A 243 -2.70 2.27 17.47
N ALA A 244 -3.58 3.04 16.82
CA ALA A 244 -3.70 3.01 15.36
C ALA A 244 -2.40 3.47 14.67
N GLY A 245 -1.85 4.62 15.08
CA GLY A 245 -0.58 5.14 14.56
C GLY A 245 0.60 4.23 14.89
N LEU A 246 0.68 3.71 16.11
CA LEU A 246 1.74 2.77 16.51
C LEU A 246 1.72 1.48 15.68
N ARG A 247 0.54 0.90 15.42
CA ARG A 247 0.39 -0.29 14.55
C ARG A 247 0.88 -0.03 13.13
N ILE A 248 0.65 1.17 12.59
CA ILE A 248 1.06 1.50 11.22
C ILE A 248 2.57 1.76 11.15
N LYS A 249 3.13 2.48 12.13
CA LYS A 249 4.59 2.69 12.25
C LYS A 249 5.32 1.35 12.42
N LEU A 250 4.86 0.48 13.32
CA LEU A 250 5.41 -0.86 13.53
C LEU A 250 5.31 -1.73 12.27
N LYS A 251 4.17 -1.72 11.57
CA LYS A 251 4.01 -2.48 10.32
C LYS A 251 4.94 -1.97 9.20
N ALA A 252 5.08 -0.66 9.04
CA ALA A 252 6.01 -0.06 8.07
C ALA A 252 7.46 -0.43 8.39
N PHE A 253 7.85 -0.34 9.66
CA PHE A 253 9.17 -0.74 10.15
C PHE A 253 9.46 -2.23 9.86
N SER A 254 8.57 -3.15 10.26
CA SER A 254 8.75 -4.59 10.00
C SER A 254 8.86 -4.91 8.51
N ILE A 255 8.07 -4.24 7.65
CA ILE A 255 8.15 -4.42 6.20
C ILE A 255 9.51 -3.93 5.67
N ALA A 256 10.01 -2.79 6.13
CA ALA A 256 11.30 -2.24 5.71
C ALA A 256 12.48 -3.14 6.10
N GLN A 257 12.52 -3.66 7.34
CA GLN A 257 13.57 -4.60 7.77
C GLN A 257 13.52 -5.89 6.95
N LEU A 258 12.31 -6.42 6.71
CA LEU A 258 12.10 -7.63 5.92
C LEU A 258 12.54 -7.45 4.45
N GLN A 259 12.20 -6.33 3.82
CA GLN A 259 12.61 -6.01 2.45
C GLN A 259 14.13 -5.83 2.34
N ASN A 260 14.75 -5.12 3.28
CA ASN A 260 16.21 -4.94 3.32
C ASN A 260 16.95 -6.28 3.50
N ARG A 261 16.41 -7.18 4.34
CA ARG A 261 17.00 -8.51 4.54
C ARG A 261 16.81 -9.44 3.35
N PHE A 262 15.65 -9.40 2.68
CA PHE A 262 15.41 -10.18 1.46
C PHE A 262 16.20 -9.69 0.24
N ALA A 263 16.51 -8.40 0.15
CA ALA A 263 17.42 -7.88 -0.87
C ALA A 263 18.84 -8.50 -0.76
N ARG A 264 19.20 -8.99 0.43
CA ARG A 264 20.46 -9.70 0.74
C ARG A 264 20.23 -11.20 1.01
N LYS A 265 19.19 -11.81 0.42
CA LYS A 265 18.86 -13.24 0.67
C LYS A 265 19.96 -14.22 0.22
N ASP A 266 20.69 -13.86 -0.84
CA ASP A 266 21.74 -14.68 -1.47
C ASP A 266 23.15 -14.36 -0.92
N ASP A 267 23.23 -13.53 0.13
CA ASP A 267 24.46 -13.17 0.82
C ASP A 267 24.85 -14.25 1.84
N GLU A 268 25.78 -15.11 1.44
CA GLU A 268 26.32 -16.21 2.25
C GLU A 268 27.20 -15.75 3.42
N SER A 269 27.62 -14.48 3.46
CA SER A 269 28.40 -13.93 4.58
C SER A 269 27.57 -13.62 5.83
N LEU A 270 26.24 -13.54 5.68
CA LEU A 270 25.33 -13.28 6.80
C LEU A 270 25.08 -14.55 7.60
N HIS A 271 25.23 -14.51 8.93
CA HIS A 271 24.99 -15.65 9.81
C HIS A 271 23.84 -15.40 10.79
N ASP A 272 22.78 -14.73 10.33
CA ASP A 272 21.56 -14.47 11.09
C ASP A 272 20.54 -15.62 11.06
N ILE A 273 19.52 -15.52 11.91
CA ILE A 273 18.43 -16.50 12.00
C ILE A 273 17.75 -16.72 10.63
N PHE A 274 17.63 -15.68 9.80
CA PHE A 274 17.05 -15.81 8.47
C PHE A 274 17.91 -16.62 7.51
N HIS A 275 19.24 -16.51 7.54
CA HIS A 275 20.15 -17.36 6.77
C HIS A 275 19.90 -18.84 7.06
N PHE A 276 19.81 -19.21 8.35
CA PHE A 276 19.55 -20.60 8.73
C PHE A 276 18.13 -21.07 8.37
N ILE A 277 17.10 -20.23 8.58
CA ILE A 277 15.70 -20.59 8.32
C ILE A 277 15.39 -20.68 6.82
N LEU A 278 16.04 -19.87 5.97
CA LEU A 278 15.92 -19.96 4.52
C LEU A 278 16.44 -21.30 3.95
N LYS A 279 17.42 -21.90 4.63
CA LYS A 279 18.02 -23.20 4.26
C LYS A 279 17.36 -24.39 4.96
N ALA A 280 16.70 -24.16 6.09
CA ALA A 280 16.04 -25.20 6.87
C ALA A 280 14.83 -25.82 6.15
N LYS A 281 14.69 -27.14 6.27
CA LYS A 281 13.57 -27.93 5.77
C LYS A 281 13.05 -28.83 6.87
N ASP A 282 11.76 -29.11 6.89
CA ASP A 282 11.19 -30.03 7.87
C ASP A 282 11.69 -31.46 7.60
N PRO A 283 12.35 -32.15 8.56
CA PRO A 283 12.86 -33.50 8.33
C PRO A 283 11.78 -34.54 8.02
N GLU A 284 10.52 -34.30 8.38
CA GLU A 284 9.41 -35.22 8.10
C GLU A 284 8.79 -35.03 6.72
N THR A 285 8.64 -33.78 6.23
CA THR A 285 7.95 -33.49 4.95
C THR A 285 8.88 -33.03 3.82
N GLY A 286 10.13 -32.67 4.12
CA GLY A 286 11.05 -32.04 3.18
C GLY A 286 10.73 -30.57 2.84
N GLU A 287 9.65 -30.00 3.40
CA GLU A 287 9.21 -28.63 3.10
C GLU A 287 9.97 -27.59 3.95
N GLY A 288 10.49 -26.54 3.29
CA GLY A 288 10.91 -25.31 3.96
C GLY A 288 9.75 -24.34 4.19
N PHE A 289 10.05 -23.12 4.64
CA PHE A 289 9.06 -22.04 4.61
C PHE A 289 8.89 -21.47 3.20
N GLY A 290 7.65 -21.30 2.76
CA GLY A 290 7.36 -20.52 1.56
C GLY A 290 7.65 -19.03 1.78
N MET A 291 8.00 -18.31 0.70
CA MET A 291 8.30 -16.86 0.75
C MET A 291 7.20 -16.03 1.42
N HIS A 292 5.93 -16.42 1.24
CA HIS A 292 4.77 -15.78 1.87
C HIS A 292 4.60 -16.10 3.36
N GLU A 293 5.19 -17.18 3.87
CA GLU A 293 5.12 -17.55 5.29
C GLU A 293 6.19 -16.83 6.11
N LEU A 294 7.38 -16.64 5.52
CA LEU A 294 8.52 -15.97 6.15
C LEU A 294 8.16 -14.56 6.65
N GLY A 295 7.27 -13.83 5.97
CA GLY A 295 6.81 -12.52 6.43
C GLY A 295 6.02 -12.56 7.75
N SER A 296 5.28 -13.64 8.02
CA SER A 296 4.58 -13.83 9.30
C SER A 296 5.53 -14.29 10.41
N GLU A 297 6.55 -15.08 10.08
CA GLU A 297 7.61 -15.45 11.04
C GLU A 297 8.51 -14.25 11.37
N ALA A 298 8.85 -13.38 10.40
CA ALA A 298 9.64 -12.16 10.63
C ALA A 298 9.01 -11.23 11.67
N ASN A 299 7.70 -10.97 11.53
CA ASN A 299 6.94 -10.16 12.48
C ASN A 299 6.87 -10.81 13.87
N LEU A 300 6.82 -12.14 13.95
CA LEU A 300 6.90 -12.87 15.20
C LEU A 300 8.29 -12.71 15.85
N MET A 301 9.37 -12.78 15.09
CA MET A 301 10.73 -12.69 15.65
C MET A 301 11.04 -11.31 16.23
N ILE A 302 10.62 -10.21 15.56
CA ILE A 302 10.73 -8.86 16.12
C ILE A 302 10.05 -8.76 17.49
N ALA A 303 8.84 -9.31 17.61
CA ALA A 303 8.04 -9.16 18.83
C ALA A 303 8.38 -10.17 19.96
N ALA A 304 8.87 -11.37 19.63
CA ALA A 304 9.01 -12.44 20.62
C ALA A 304 10.28 -12.33 21.49
N GLY A 305 11.38 -11.83 20.95
CA GLY A 305 12.67 -11.79 21.66
C GLY A 305 12.89 -10.54 22.51
N GLY A 306 12.55 -9.36 22.00
CA GLY A 306 12.86 -8.08 22.66
C GLY A 306 12.23 -7.93 24.04
N ASP A 307 10.90 -7.98 24.11
CA ASP A 307 10.17 -7.65 25.34
C ASP A 307 10.27 -8.75 26.42
N THR A 308 10.45 -10.01 26.02
CA THR A 308 10.53 -11.13 26.97
C THR A 308 11.89 -11.20 27.67
N THR A 309 13.00 -11.19 26.93
CA THR A 309 14.34 -11.21 27.55
C THR A 309 14.60 -9.94 28.35
N SER A 310 14.20 -8.76 27.85
CA SER A 310 14.41 -7.50 28.57
C SER A 310 13.72 -7.46 29.92
N THR A 311 12.57 -8.13 30.06
CA THR A 311 11.87 -8.24 31.34
C THR A 311 12.66 -9.04 32.35
N ALA A 312 13.20 -10.20 31.94
CA ALA A 312 14.01 -11.04 32.83
C ALA A 312 15.36 -10.40 33.19
N ILE A 313 15.98 -9.65 32.27
CA ILE A 313 17.19 -8.86 32.56
C ILE A 313 16.86 -7.77 33.60
N ALA A 314 15.83 -6.95 33.36
CA ALA A 314 15.45 -5.85 34.24
C ALA A 314 15.03 -6.34 35.64
N SER A 315 14.20 -7.39 35.73
CA SER A 315 13.81 -7.96 37.02
C SER A 315 14.98 -8.57 37.77
N THR A 316 15.98 -9.14 37.08
CA THR A 316 17.17 -9.69 37.76
C THR A 316 18.00 -8.56 38.36
N PHE A 317 18.24 -7.47 37.62
CA PHE A 317 18.91 -6.28 38.16
C PHE A 317 18.13 -5.66 39.32
N PHE A 318 16.80 -5.57 39.22
CA PHE A 318 15.96 -5.09 40.32
C PHE A 318 16.12 -5.96 41.58
N PHE A 319 16.03 -7.28 41.47
CA PHE A 319 16.09 -8.15 42.64
C PHE A 319 17.49 -8.19 43.28
N ILE A 320 18.57 -8.26 42.51
CA ILE A 320 19.93 -8.29 43.08
C ILE A 320 20.33 -6.93 43.70
N THR A 321 19.79 -5.82 43.22
CA THR A 321 20.07 -4.48 43.80
C THR A 321 19.05 -4.05 44.86
N LYS A 322 18.03 -4.87 45.16
CA LYS A 322 17.03 -4.56 46.18
C LYS A 322 17.65 -4.58 47.59
N ALA A 323 17.27 -3.61 48.42
CA ALA A 323 17.63 -3.58 49.83
C ALA A 323 17.25 -4.89 50.55
N GLY A 324 18.19 -5.48 51.28
CA GLY A 324 18.09 -6.81 51.90
C GLY A 324 18.69 -7.95 51.06
N ASN A 325 18.99 -7.72 49.77
CA ASN A 325 19.61 -8.71 48.87
C ASN A 325 21.09 -8.41 48.56
N GLU A 326 21.75 -7.56 49.36
CA GLU A 326 23.16 -7.17 49.16
C GLU A 326 24.08 -8.41 49.12
N HIS A 327 23.83 -9.37 50.01
CA HIS A 327 24.52 -10.66 50.06
C HIS A 327 24.41 -11.48 48.75
N VAL A 328 23.30 -11.35 48.00
CA VAL A 328 23.11 -12.01 46.70
C VAL A 328 23.98 -11.33 45.65
N LEU A 329 23.98 -10.00 45.61
CA LEU A 329 24.80 -9.22 44.68
C LEU A 329 26.30 -9.47 44.92
N GLU A 330 26.75 -9.46 46.17
CA GLU A 330 28.13 -9.78 46.55
C GLU A 330 28.53 -11.19 46.10
N LYS A 331 27.70 -12.19 46.40
CA LYS A 331 27.96 -13.61 46.06
C LYS A 331 27.97 -13.83 44.55
N LEU A 332 27.04 -13.21 43.81
CA LEU A 332 26.98 -13.27 42.35
C LEU A 332 28.18 -12.58 41.70
N THR A 333 28.51 -11.37 42.15
CA THR A 333 29.67 -10.61 41.67
C THR A 333 30.97 -11.37 41.93
N LYS A 334 31.09 -12.01 43.11
CA LYS A 334 32.22 -12.87 43.46
C LYS A 334 32.31 -14.12 42.58
N GLU A 335 31.20 -14.80 42.28
CA GLU A 335 31.20 -15.94 41.34
C GLU A 335 31.77 -15.49 39.98
N ILE A 336 31.23 -14.42 39.41
CA ILE A 336 31.60 -13.92 38.08
C ILE A 336 33.06 -13.42 38.05
N ARG A 337 33.46 -12.53 38.97
CA ARG A 337 34.81 -11.92 38.97
C ARG A 337 35.92 -12.89 39.35
N SER A 338 35.62 -13.98 40.07
CA SER A 338 36.61 -15.04 40.35
C SER A 338 36.68 -16.12 39.25
N LYS A 339 35.64 -16.26 38.42
CA LYS A 339 35.59 -17.24 37.33
C LYS A 339 36.34 -16.79 36.08
N PHE A 340 36.27 -15.49 35.74
CA PHE A 340 36.79 -14.94 34.49
C PHE A 340 37.98 -13.99 34.70
N SER A 341 39.09 -14.26 34.00
CA SER A 341 40.33 -13.49 34.08
C SER A 341 40.30 -12.16 33.32
N SER A 342 39.36 -11.97 32.40
CA SER A 342 39.25 -10.78 31.55
C SER A 342 37.81 -10.58 31.06
N TYR A 343 37.47 -9.36 30.66
CA TYR A 343 36.16 -9.04 30.08
C TYR A 343 35.86 -9.89 28.85
N ASP A 344 36.85 -10.05 27.96
CA ASP A 344 36.70 -10.72 26.68
C ASP A 344 36.60 -12.26 26.79
N SER A 345 36.97 -12.84 27.94
CA SER A 345 36.75 -14.26 28.22
C SER A 345 35.31 -14.57 28.67
N ILE A 346 34.51 -13.55 29.03
CA ILE A 346 33.09 -13.72 29.35
C ILE A 346 32.29 -13.90 28.06
N ARG A 347 32.31 -15.14 27.58
CA ARG A 347 31.62 -15.59 26.37
C ARG A 347 30.65 -16.73 26.70
N PRO A 348 29.58 -16.89 25.91
CA PRO A 348 28.81 -18.12 25.94
C PRO A 348 29.66 -19.37 25.81
N GLY A 349 29.31 -20.42 26.56
CA GLY A 349 30.08 -21.65 26.59
C GLY A 349 30.04 -22.33 27.94
N ALA A 350 30.94 -23.29 28.13
CA ALA A 350 30.99 -24.13 29.33
C ALA A 350 31.29 -23.33 30.61
N GLU A 351 32.15 -22.31 30.55
CA GLU A 351 32.54 -21.52 31.74
C GLU A 351 31.41 -20.64 32.26
N LEU A 352 30.72 -19.92 31.37
CA LEU A 352 29.52 -19.13 31.72
C LEU A 352 28.36 -20.02 32.14
N SER A 353 28.20 -21.20 31.52
CA SER A 353 27.21 -22.20 31.93
C SER A 353 27.51 -22.82 33.30
N ALA A 354 28.77 -22.79 33.74
CA ALA A 354 29.19 -23.27 35.06
C ALA A 354 29.01 -22.22 36.18
N CYS A 355 28.56 -21.00 35.86
CA CYS A 355 28.15 -19.99 36.85
C CYS A 355 26.76 -20.34 37.38
N THR A 356 26.70 -21.26 38.34
CA THR A 356 25.45 -21.83 38.85
C THR A 356 24.64 -20.80 39.64
N TYR A 357 25.29 -19.86 40.32
CA TYR A 357 24.60 -18.81 41.08
C TYR A 357 24.02 -17.73 40.18
N LEU A 358 24.74 -17.30 39.14
CA LEU A 358 24.21 -16.47 38.05
C LEU A 358 22.96 -17.09 37.44
N ARG A 359 23.04 -18.38 37.12
CA ARG A 359 21.92 -19.13 36.56
C ARG A 359 20.72 -19.15 37.50
N ALA A 360 20.95 -19.40 38.79
CA ALA A 360 19.93 -19.42 39.83
C ALA A 360 19.28 -18.04 40.07
N CYS A 361 20.03 -16.94 39.99
CA CYS A 361 19.50 -15.58 40.10
C CYS A 361 18.53 -15.26 38.95
N VAL A 362 18.89 -15.66 37.72
CA VAL A 362 18.05 -15.49 36.53
C VAL A 362 16.77 -16.36 36.61
N ASP A 363 16.89 -17.61 37.05
CA ASP A 363 15.73 -18.51 37.19
C ASP A 363 14.78 -18.05 38.32
N GLU A 364 15.29 -17.61 39.48
CA GLU A 364 14.46 -17.07 40.58
C GLU A 364 13.78 -15.75 40.19
N SER A 365 14.48 -14.89 39.43
CA SER A 365 13.96 -13.65 38.88
C SER A 365 12.79 -13.90 37.94
N MET A 366 12.90 -14.86 37.01
CA MET A 366 11.78 -15.27 36.14
C MET A 366 10.69 -16.07 36.86
N ARG A 367 10.97 -16.65 38.03
CA ARG A 367 9.94 -17.26 38.87
C ARG A 367 9.03 -16.18 39.45
N ILE A 368 9.60 -15.18 40.13
CA ILE A 368 8.81 -14.10 40.75
C ILE A 368 8.24 -13.15 39.68
N SER A 369 9.03 -12.82 38.65
CA SER A 369 8.65 -11.87 37.61
C SER A 369 8.70 -12.54 36.22
N PRO A 370 7.78 -13.47 35.92
CA PRO A 370 7.76 -14.18 34.65
C PRO A 370 7.50 -13.22 33.48
N PRO A 371 8.33 -13.22 32.41
CA PRO A 371 8.15 -12.34 31.26
C PRO A 371 6.82 -12.48 30.52
N VAL A 372 6.19 -13.65 30.64
CA VAL A 372 4.85 -13.96 30.13
C VAL A 372 4.00 -14.41 31.33
N PRO A 373 3.44 -13.48 32.12
CA PRO A 373 2.69 -13.78 33.35
C PRO A 373 1.31 -14.40 33.05
N SER A 374 0.81 -14.16 31.83
CA SER A 374 -0.56 -14.39 31.41
C SER A 374 -0.93 -15.88 31.27
N PRO A 375 -2.23 -16.24 31.45
CA PRO A 375 -2.74 -17.56 31.12
C PRO A 375 -2.69 -17.85 29.61
N LEU A 376 -1.97 -18.89 29.20
CA LEU A 376 -1.82 -19.30 27.78
C LEU A 376 -2.96 -20.23 27.33
N MET A 377 -3.97 -19.72 26.63
CA MET A 377 -5.21 -20.44 26.32
C MET A 377 -5.01 -21.75 25.51
N ARG A 378 -5.66 -22.84 25.93
CA ARG A 378 -5.72 -24.12 25.19
C ARG A 378 -7.13 -24.67 25.17
N GLU A 379 -7.61 -25.02 23.98
CA GLU A 379 -8.94 -25.59 23.81
C GLU A 379 -8.88 -27.12 23.98
N ALA A 380 -9.72 -27.67 24.86
CA ALA A 380 -9.93 -29.11 25.04
C ALA A 380 -10.56 -29.72 23.77
N LEU A 381 -9.96 -30.81 23.27
CA LEU A 381 -10.44 -31.52 22.08
C LEU A 381 -11.54 -32.54 22.43
N THR A 382 -12.08 -33.22 21.40
CA THR A 382 -13.02 -34.34 21.56
C THR A 382 -12.47 -35.37 22.57
N GLY A 383 -13.34 -35.85 23.46
CA GLY A 383 -12.95 -36.66 24.62
C GLY A 383 -12.67 -35.85 25.89
N GLY A 384 -12.49 -34.53 25.79
CA GLY A 384 -12.23 -33.65 26.94
C GLY A 384 -10.81 -33.80 27.50
N VAL A 385 -10.60 -33.25 28.70
CA VAL A 385 -9.37 -33.37 29.47
C VAL A 385 -9.73 -33.66 30.93
N ASN A 386 -9.09 -34.65 31.55
CA ASN A 386 -9.21 -34.92 32.99
C ASN A 386 -7.95 -34.39 33.70
N ILE A 387 -8.14 -33.64 34.78
CA ILE A 387 -7.05 -33.03 35.56
C ILE A 387 -7.44 -33.04 37.04
N ASN A 388 -6.64 -33.63 37.92
CA ASN A 388 -6.92 -33.76 39.36
C ASN A 388 -8.32 -34.35 39.63
N GLY A 389 -8.72 -35.36 38.84
CA GLY A 389 -10.06 -35.98 38.87
C GLY A 389 -11.20 -35.12 38.31
N ASN A 390 -10.93 -33.88 37.87
CA ASN A 390 -11.91 -32.99 37.26
C ASN A 390 -11.94 -33.16 35.74
N ASN A 391 -13.10 -33.57 35.21
CA ASN A 391 -13.33 -33.64 33.77
C ASN A 391 -13.76 -32.25 33.21
N PHE A 392 -13.07 -31.81 32.16
CA PHE A 392 -13.36 -30.62 31.39
C PHE A 392 -13.80 -31.01 29.96
N PRO A 393 -15.04 -30.68 29.55
CA PRO A 393 -15.58 -31.11 28.27
C PRO A 393 -14.88 -30.42 27.08
N ALA A 394 -14.98 -31.04 25.91
CA ALA A 394 -14.49 -30.49 24.64
C ALA A 394 -15.02 -29.06 24.40
N GLY A 395 -14.17 -28.18 23.87
CA GLY A 395 -14.46 -26.75 23.68
C GLY A 395 -14.28 -25.88 24.94
N THR A 396 -13.86 -26.46 26.08
CA THR A 396 -13.39 -25.68 27.24
C THR A 396 -12.01 -25.09 26.96
N ASP A 397 -11.84 -23.80 27.20
CA ASP A 397 -10.52 -23.15 27.19
C ASP A 397 -9.87 -23.26 28.58
N LEU A 398 -8.73 -23.95 28.64
CA LEU A 398 -7.93 -24.22 29.82
C LEU A 398 -6.61 -23.45 29.76
N ALA A 399 -6.09 -23.01 30.91
CA ALA A 399 -4.75 -22.44 31.02
C ALA A 399 -4.19 -22.57 32.44
N VAL A 400 -2.86 -22.51 32.56
CA VAL A 400 -2.16 -22.29 33.84
C VAL A 400 -1.36 -21.00 33.69
N PRO A 401 -1.71 -19.90 34.40
CA PRO A 401 -0.90 -18.68 34.42
C PRO A 401 0.42 -18.94 35.15
N SER A 402 1.54 -18.60 34.52
CA SER A 402 2.88 -18.76 35.11
C SER A 402 2.99 -17.98 36.43
N TYR A 403 2.48 -16.74 36.45
CA TYR A 403 2.51 -15.84 37.61
C TYR A 403 1.81 -16.44 38.84
N ALA A 404 0.72 -17.21 38.63
CA ALA A 404 -0.04 -17.86 39.68
C ALA A 404 0.67 -19.13 40.20
N ILE A 405 1.11 -20.02 39.30
CA ILE A 405 1.76 -21.27 39.70
C ILE A 405 3.15 -21.06 40.29
N HIS A 406 3.89 -20.04 39.83
CA HIS A 406 5.17 -19.63 40.42
C HIS A 406 5.06 -18.97 41.80
N ARG A 407 3.85 -18.51 42.18
CA ARG A 407 3.53 -17.97 43.51
C ARG A 407 2.83 -18.98 44.43
N ASN A 408 2.54 -20.19 43.94
CA ASN A 408 1.81 -21.18 44.72
C ASN A 408 2.70 -21.77 45.85
N PRO A 409 2.36 -21.60 47.14
CA PRO A 409 3.17 -22.07 48.26
C PRO A 409 3.29 -23.61 48.35
N LYS A 410 2.45 -24.36 47.61
CA LYS A 410 2.57 -25.81 47.43
C LYS A 410 3.87 -26.23 46.72
N TYR A 411 4.44 -25.34 45.91
CA TYR A 411 5.63 -25.61 45.08
C TYR A 411 6.83 -24.74 45.47
N PHE A 412 6.59 -23.56 46.06
CA PHE A 412 7.62 -22.58 46.39
C PHE A 412 7.44 -22.03 47.80
N THR A 413 8.29 -22.45 48.75
CA THR A 413 8.33 -21.92 50.12
C THR A 413 8.70 -20.44 50.11
N GLU A 414 7.97 -19.61 50.87
CA GLU A 414 8.09 -18.13 50.84
C GLU A 414 8.06 -17.58 49.39
N PRO A 415 6.95 -17.73 48.65
CA PRO A 415 6.93 -17.55 47.20
C PRO A 415 7.27 -16.14 46.71
N LEU A 416 7.17 -15.10 47.54
CA LEU A 416 7.52 -13.73 47.19
C LEU A 416 8.97 -13.36 47.55
N ARG A 417 9.67 -14.20 48.33
CA ARG A 417 11.08 -14.01 48.69
C ARG A 417 11.98 -14.40 47.52
N PHE A 418 12.91 -13.51 47.17
CA PHE A 418 13.95 -13.77 46.19
C PHE A 418 15.07 -14.59 46.85
N GLU A 419 15.13 -15.88 46.53
CA GLU A 419 16.11 -16.82 47.08
C GLU A 419 16.71 -17.67 45.94
N PRO A 420 17.83 -17.25 45.33
CA PRO A 420 18.49 -18.02 44.27
C PRO A 420 18.93 -19.43 44.73
N GLU A 421 19.30 -19.57 46.01
CA GLU A 421 19.66 -20.83 46.66
C GLU A 421 18.63 -21.95 46.44
N ARG A 422 17.35 -21.61 46.22
CA ARG A 422 16.24 -22.51 45.88
C ARG A 422 16.52 -23.43 44.68
N TRP A 423 17.40 -23.03 43.76
CA TRP A 423 17.73 -23.77 42.55
C TRP A 423 18.98 -24.64 42.68
N ILE A 424 19.65 -24.63 43.85
CA ILE A 424 20.95 -25.25 44.07
C ILE A 424 20.82 -26.35 45.12
N SER A 425 21.11 -27.60 44.74
CA SER A 425 21.11 -28.74 45.66
C SER A 425 22.09 -28.54 46.82
N LYS A 426 21.65 -28.86 48.05
CA LYS A 426 22.48 -28.75 49.26
C LYS A 426 23.64 -29.76 49.32
N SER A 427 23.56 -30.84 48.54
CA SER A 427 24.65 -31.81 48.34
C SER A 427 24.78 -32.16 46.86
N ALA A 428 25.99 -32.50 46.41
CA ALA A 428 26.26 -32.85 45.00
C ALA A 428 25.83 -34.30 44.64
N SER A 429 25.56 -35.12 45.64
CA SER A 429 25.28 -36.56 45.51
C SER A 429 23.80 -36.94 45.60
N GLU A 430 22.94 -36.07 46.13
CA GLU A 430 21.51 -36.34 46.28
C GLU A 430 20.66 -35.44 45.39
N LYS A 431 19.58 -36.03 44.87
CA LYS A 431 18.53 -35.29 44.18
C LYS A 431 17.63 -34.63 45.21
N ASP A 432 17.94 -33.38 45.57
CA ASP A 432 17.15 -32.59 46.53
C ASP A 432 15.68 -32.50 46.08
N ALA A 433 14.78 -33.07 46.90
CA ALA A 433 13.35 -33.13 46.61
C ALA A 433 12.70 -31.74 46.56
N SER A 434 13.24 -30.75 47.29
CA SER A 434 12.73 -29.38 47.27
C SER A 434 13.04 -28.69 45.93
N VAL A 435 14.24 -28.91 45.39
CA VAL A 435 14.65 -28.42 44.07
C VAL A 435 13.81 -29.07 42.96
N GLN A 436 13.53 -30.37 43.05
CA GLN A 436 12.63 -31.05 42.09
C GLN A 436 11.20 -30.52 42.14
N LEU A 437 10.67 -30.27 43.34
CA LEU A 437 9.32 -29.72 43.51
C LEU A 437 9.21 -28.33 42.89
N ALA A 438 10.18 -27.45 43.15
CA ALA A 438 10.28 -26.13 42.51
C ALA A 438 10.39 -26.24 40.98
N GLN A 439 11.25 -27.12 40.47
CA GLN A 439 11.41 -27.37 39.02
C GLN A 439 10.14 -27.89 38.35
N SER A 440 9.31 -28.68 39.05
CA SER A 440 8.07 -29.24 38.49
C SER A 440 7.02 -28.16 38.14
N ALA A 441 7.02 -27.05 38.89
CA ALA A 441 6.13 -25.91 38.67
C ALA A 441 6.77 -24.77 37.86
N PHE A 442 8.10 -24.78 37.69
CA PHE A 442 8.84 -23.73 37.00
C PHE A 442 8.66 -23.80 35.48
N CYS A 443 7.91 -22.84 34.91
CA CYS A 443 7.53 -22.84 33.51
C CYS A 443 7.57 -21.47 32.80
N PRO A 444 8.57 -20.57 33.00
CA PRO A 444 8.60 -19.27 32.32
C PRO A 444 8.71 -19.37 30.79
N PHE A 445 9.21 -20.50 30.26
CA PHE A 445 9.23 -20.81 28.83
C PHE A 445 8.06 -21.71 28.37
N SER A 446 7.09 -21.99 29.24
CA SER A 446 6.08 -23.05 29.11
C SER A 446 6.70 -24.46 28.91
N ILE A 447 5.87 -25.49 28.75
CA ILE A 447 6.30 -26.89 28.60
C ILE A 447 5.70 -27.57 27.36
N GLY A 448 6.15 -28.79 27.08
CA GLY A 448 5.63 -29.61 25.99
C GLY A 448 5.97 -29.10 24.57
N PRO A 449 5.27 -29.56 23.52
CA PRO A 449 5.59 -29.30 22.11
C PRO A 449 5.34 -27.85 21.67
N ARG A 450 4.93 -26.97 22.60
CA ARG A 450 4.60 -25.57 22.37
C ARG A 450 5.37 -24.62 23.29
N ASN A 451 6.39 -25.11 24.01
CA ASN A 451 7.30 -24.27 24.79
C ASN A 451 8.09 -23.29 23.90
N CYS A 452 8.74 -22.30 24.50
CA CYS A 452 9.52 -21.31 23.76
C CYS A 452 10.64 -21.98 22.95
N VAL A 453 10.74 -21.65 21.66
CA VAL A 453 11.79 -22.15 20.77
C VAL A 453 13.12 -21.39 20.99
N GLY A 454 13.06 -20.11 21.36
CA GLY A 454 14.22 -19.28 21.68
C GLY A 454 14.77 -19.44 23.11
N ARG A 455 14.47 -20.55 23.81
CA ARG A 455 14.90 -20.75 25.21
C ARG A 455 16.43 -20.66 25.35
N SER A 456 17.19 -21.26 24.43
CA SER A 456 18.66 -21.20 24.40
C SER A 456 19.16 -19.77 24.29
N VAL A 457 18.68 -19.04 23.28
CA VAL A 457 19.03 -17.63 23.00
C VAL A 457 18.65 -16.71 24.16
N GLY A 458 17.47 -16.88 24.78
CA GLY A 458 17.08 -16.07 25.94
C GLY A 458 18.08 -16.22 27.10
N TYR A 459 18.52 -17.43 27.42
CA TYR A 459 19.56 -17.62 28.44
C TYR A 459 20.92 -17.09 28.02
N LEU A 460 21.31 -17.26 26.75
CA LEU A 460 22.52 -16.69 26.16
C LEU A 460 22.60 -15.18 26.44
N GLU A 461 21.53 -14.47 26.10
CA GLU A 461 21.39 -13.03 26.21
C GLU A 461 21.37 -12.58 27.68
N MET A 462 20.54 -13.22 28.52
CA MET A 462 20.45 -12.90 29.96
C MET A 462 21.78 -13.09 30.70
N THR A 463 22.40 -14.27 30.60
CA THR A 463 23.59 -14.58 31.40
C THR A 463 24.81 -13.80 30.90
N THR A 464 24.97 -13.61 29.60
CA THR A 464 26.07 -12.81 29.03
C THR A 464 25.94 -11.35 29.46
N THR A 465 24.73 -10.78 29.41
CA THR A 465 24.48 -9.38 29.85
C THR A 465 24.83 -9.18 31.32
N ILE A 466 24.27 -10.01 32.20
CA ILE A 466 24.45 -9.85 33.66
C ILE A 466 25.92 -10.10 34.03
N ALA A 467 26.58 -11.11 33.45
CA ALA A 467 27.98 -11.40 33.71
C ALA A 467 28.92 -10.27 33.25
N ARG A 468 28.78 -9.78 32.01
CA ARG A 468 29.63 -8.70 31.49
C ARG A 468 29.42 -7.41 32.29
N ILE A 469 28.19 -7.04 32.63
CA ILE A 469 27.91 -5.84 33.45
C ILE A 469 28.53 -5.97 34.85
N LEU A 470 28.22 -7.04 35.61
CA LEU A 470 28.76 -7.21 36.96
C LEU A 470 30.28 -7.41 37.02
N TRP A 471 30.91 -7.91 35.96
CA TRP A 471 32.36 -7.96 35.88
C TRP A 471 32.98 -6.57 35.65
N SER A 472 32.38 -5.75 34.77
CA SER A 472 32.94 -4.47 34.32
C SER A 472 32.63 -3.26 35.21
N MET A 473 31.60 -3.33 36.04
CA MET A 473 31.23 -2.25 36.97
C MET A 473 30.54 -2.78 38.24
N ASP A 474 30.63 -2.00 39.31
CA ASP A 474 29.76 -2.16 40.48
C ASP A 474 28.40 -1.49 40.22
N ILE A 475 27.34 -2.03 40.81
CA ILE A 475 25.97 -1.50 40.66
C ILE A 475 25.31 -1.31 42.03
N ARG A 476 24.48 -0.28 42.18
CA ARG A 476 23.61 -0.08 43.35
C ARG A 476 22.23 0.43 42.90
N ARG A 477 21.19 0.12 43.65
CA ARG A 477 19.88 0.78 43.50
C ARG A 477 20.02 2.24 43.97
N GLU A 478 19.31 3.14 43.31
CA GLU A 478 19.26 4.55 43.69
C GLU A 478 18.70 4.69 45.13
N PRO A 479 19.41 5.36 46.06
CA PRO A 479 18.97 5.48 47.45
C PRO A 479 17.58 6.11 47.57
N GLY A 480 16.67 5.40 48.26
CA GLY A 480 15.29 5.86 48.47
C GLY A 480 14.32 5.62 47.29
N SER A 481 14.79 5.16 46.14
CA SER A 481 13.93 4.90 44.98
C SER A 481 13.05 3.66 45.19
N VAL A 482 11.74 3.86 45.34
CA VAL A 482 10.71 2.80 45.39
C VAL A 482 10.08 2.50 44.01
N GLU A 483 10.65 3.06 42.95
CA GLU A 483 10.07 2.92 41.61
C GLU A 483 10.28 1.51 41.03
N GLY A 484 9.32 1.05 40.23
CA GLY A 484 9.30 -0.34 39.72
C GLY A 484 9.00 -1.41 40.77
N GLU A 485 8.68 -1.04 42.01
CA GLU A 485 8.29 -1.96 43.09
C GLU A 485 6.76 -2.02 43.24
N GLU A 486 6.23 -3.22 43.49
CA GLU A 486 4.83 -3.47 43.83
C GLU A 486 4.56 -3.32 45.33
N THR A 487 3.28 -3.29 45.70
CA THR A 487 2.86 -3.25 47.12
C THR A 487 3.28 -4.47 47.93
N ASP A 488 3.59 -5.59 47.28
CA ASP A 488 4.16 -6.81 47.89
C ASP A 488 5.70 -6.84 47.90
N GLY A 489 6.34 -5.78 47.39
CA GLY A 489 7.78 -5.67 47.26
C GLY A 489 8.39 -6.41 46.06
N THR A 490 7.59 -7.04 45.20
CA THR A 490 8.10 -7.67 43.97
C THR A 490 8.28 -6.66 42.83
N TYR A 491 8.95 -7.04 41.75
CA TYR A 491 9.12 -6.16 40.60
C TYR A 491 7.82 -6.00 39.82
N LYS A 492 7.48 -4.75 39.51
CA LYS A 492 6.20 -4.34 38.92
C LYS A 492 6.03 -4.80 37.48
N LEU A 493 5.07 -5.69 37.28
CA LEU A 493 4.69 -6.24 35.98
C LEU A 493 3.24 -5.90 35.66
N ILE A 494 3.01 -5.35 34.47
CA ILE A 494 1.68 -5.11 33.91
C ILE A 494 1.39 -6.22 32.88
N ASP A 495 0.29 -6.96 33.07
CA ASP A 495 -0.05 -8.15 32.28
C ASP A 495 -0.55 -7.81 30.85
N GLY A 496 0.34 -7.92 29.87
CA GLY A 496 0.10 -7.52 28.48
C GLY A 496 0.30 -8.63 27.44
N PHE A 497 0.05 -9.90 27.78
CA PHE A 497 0.63 -11.10 27.15
C PHE A 497 2.13 -11.25 27.43
N VAL A 498 2.93 -10.28 27.00
CA VAL A 498 4.28 -10.05 27.54
C VAL A 498 4.14 -8.97 28.61
N ALA A 499 4.93 -9.03 29.67
CA ALA A 499 4.85 -8.04 30.73
C ALA A 499 5.37 -6.65 30.28
N GLU A 500 4.55 -5.63 30.47
CA GLU A 500 5.00 -4.23 30.51
C GLU A 500 5.65 -3.95 31.89
N LYS A 501 6.65 -3.06 31.92
CA LYS A 501 7.51 -2.81 33.09
C LYS A 501 8.02 -1.36 33.10
N THR A 502 8.36 -0.84 34.28
CA THR A 502 8.81 0.56 34.49
C THR A 502 9.79 0.64 35.65
N GLY A 503 10.88 1.41 35.52
CA GLY A 503 11.78 1.72 36.63
C GLY A 503 12.84 0.66 36.94
N PRO A 504 13.70 0.92 37.95
CA PRO A 504 13.62 2.03 38.92
C PRO A 504 14.32 3.32 38.46
N MET A 505 13.63 4.46 38.35
CA MET A 505 14.26 5.79 38.16
C MET A 505 13.30 6.98 38.40
N HIS A 506 13.55 7.79 39.44
CA HIS A 506 12.62 8.86 39.85
C HIS A 506 12.60 10.08 38.90
N ASP A 507 11.44 10.39 38.33
CA ASP A 507 11.22 11.61 37.54
C ASP A 507 11.08 12.85 38.46
N ASN A 508 11.93 13.87 38.24
CA ASN A 508 12.11 15.15 38.98
C ASN A 508 13.11 15.17 40.16
N ALA A 509 14.26 15.83 39.94
CA ALA A 509 15.17 16.29 41.00
C ALA A 509 15.78 17.67 40.69
N PHE A 510 14.95 18.67 40.36
CA PHE A 510 15.37 20.07 40.36
C PHE A 510 15.33 20.64 41.79
N PHE A 511 16.25 20.19 42.65
CA PHE A 511 16.38 20.74 43.99
C PHE A 511 17.11 22.09 43.96
N SER A 512 16.33 23.18 43.91
CA SER A 512 16.79 24.47 44.40
C SER A 512 17.02 24.35 45.92
N PRO A 513 18.23 24.62 46.45
CA PRO A 513 18.52 24.41 47.85
C PRO A 513 17.74 25.39 48.74
N SER A 514 17.10 24.84 49.77
CA SER A 514 16.15 25.53 50.64
C SER A 514 16.78 26.07 51.93
N GLN A 515 17.73 27.02 51.83
CA GLN A 515 18.08 27.93 52.93
C GLN A 515 18.30 29.39 52.46
N THR A 516 17.35 30.24 52.88
CA THR A 516 17.37 31.68 53.28
C THR A 516 18.70 32.49 53.29
N PRO A 517 18.68 33.85 53.23
CA PRO A 517 17.55 34.75 53.54
C PRO A 517 17.27 36.00 52.66
N GLN A 518 16.04 36.50 52.81
CA GLN A 518 15.54 37.89 52.74
C GLN A 518 16.16 38.95 51.79
N GLY A 519 15.30 39.49 50.92
CA GLY A 519 15.49 40.80 50.26
C GLY A 519 14.28 41.19 49.40
N SER A 520 13.38 42.03 49.90
CA SER A 520 12.22 42.57 49.14
C SER A 520 12.52 44.01 48.61
N PRO A 521 11.60 44.75 47.96
CA PRO A 521 11.51 44.78 46.50
C PRO A 521 11.60 46.19 45.86
N SER A 522 12.14 46.30 44.65
CA SER A 522 12.05 47.52 43.80
C SER A 522 12.11 47.14 42.32
N LYS A 523 11.02 47.19 41.55
CA LYS A 523 10.42 48.34 40.83
C LYS A 523 11.23 48.87 39.63
N LYS A 524 10.59 48.73 38.44
CA LYS A 524 10.63 49.60 37.25
C LYS A 524 11.97 49.74 36.48
N GLN A 525 12.12 48.96 35.40
CA GLN A 525 12.09 49.45 34.00
C GLN A 525 12.32 48.28 33.04
N ALA A 526 11.58 48.25 31.93
CA ALA A 526 11.96 47.48 30.75
C ALA A 526 12.53 48.47 29.71
N PRO A 527 13.78 48.30 29.24
CA PRO A 527 14.29 49.09 28.13
C PRO A 527 13.86 48.49 26.78
N PRO A 528 13.56 49.32 25.77
CA PRO A 528 13.27 48.88 24.40
C PRO A 528 14.56 48.53 23.64
N GLY A 529 14.43 47.78 22.54
CA GLY A 529 15.59 47.38 21.72
C GLY A 529 15.40 46.11 20.90
N ALA A 530 14.22 45.49 20.92
CA ALA A 530 13.89 44.39 20.01
C ALA A 530 13.67 44.92 18.59
N PHE A 531 14.75 45.09 17.83
CA PHE A 531 14.88 44.95 16.37
C PHE A 531 16.32 45.33 15.99
N ASP A 532 17.17 44.33 15.68
CA ASP A 532 18.27 44.42 14.71
C ASP A 532 18.94 43.04 14.52
N LEU A 533 19.09 42.63 13.26
CA LEU A 533 19.90 41.52 12.73
C LEU A 533 20.57 42.10 11.48
N PRO A 534 21.85 41.82 11.16
CA PRO A 534 22.18 40.50 10.60
C PRO A 534 23.64 40.01 10.81
N ASP A 535 23.94 38.87 10.17
CA ASP A 535 25.26 38.41 9.68
C ASP A 535 26.43 38.27 10.66
N ALA A 536 26.59 37.05 11.18
CA ALA A 536 27.84 36.60 11.79
C ALA A 536 28.11 35.10 11.57
N PHE A 537 28.07 34.59 10.31
CA PHE A 537 28.73 33.30 9.95
C PHE A 537 29.14 33.15 8.47
N ALA A 538 29.49 34.27 7.82
CA ALA A 538 30.30 34.23 6.60
C ALA A 538 31.79 34.38 6.95
N ASN A 539 32.66 33.64 6.24
CA ASN A 539 34.13 33.71 6.26
C ASN A 539 34.89 33.05 7.43
N ALA A 540 35.07 31.73 7.34
CA ALA A 540 36.34 31.08 7.69
C ALA A 540 36.69 30.04 6.62
N MET A 541 37.39 30.47 5.58
CA MET A 541 37.72 29.67 4.39
C MET A 541 39.17 29.15 4.47
N LYS A 542 39.40 27.93 3.96
CA LYS A 542 40.70 27.34 3.53
C LYS A 542 41.74 26.98 4.61
N LEU A 543 42.23 25.74 4.54
CA LEU A 543 43.54 25.43 3.92
C LEU A 543 43.70 23.92 3.61
N MET A 544 44.41 23.64 2.51
CA MET A 544 45.01 22.36 2.06
C MET A 544 46.54 22.65 1.90
N PRO A 545 47.49 21.73 1.55
CA PRO A 545 47.34 20.40 0.92
C PRO A 545 48.39 19.31 1.34
N SER A 546 48.50 18.25 0.50
CA SER A 546 49.66 17.36 0.23
C SER A 546 49.80 16.03 1.04
N SER A 547 50.36 14.91 0.51
CA SER A 547 50.47 14.37 -0.88
C SER A 547 51.14 12.97 -0.89
N ASN A 548 50.95 12.16 -1.96
CA ASN A 548 51.77 10.99 -2.38
C ASN A 548 51.75 9.72 -1.48
N ALA A 549 51.96 8.46 -1.93
CA ALA A 549 52.14 7.76 -3.23
C ALA A 549 52.11 6.21 -2.95
N SER A 550 52.01 5.22 -3.86
CA SER A 550 51.56 5.06 -5.28
C SER A 550 51.57 3.54 -5.66
N ASN A 551 51.36 3.17 -6.94
CA ASN A 551 51.61 1.84 -7.59
C ASN A 551 50.67 0.64 -7.31
N LYS A 552 50.46 -0.33 -8.23
CA LYS A 552 50.40 -0.34 -9.72
C LYS A 552 49.97 -1.72 -10.28
N GLY A 553 49.15 -1.72 -11.35
CA GLY A 553 49.05 -2.79 -12.38
C GLY A 553 48.28 -4.08 -12.02
N ALA A 554 47.92 -4.99 -12.95
CA ALA A 554 47.75 -4.90 -14.42
C ALA A 554 47.11 -6.23 -14.95
N GLY A 555 46.41 -6.24 -16.10
CA GLY A 555 46.21 -7.48 -16.89
C GLY A 555 44.81 -7.80 -17.46
N SER A 556 44.65 -7.64 -18.77
CA SER A 556 43.76 -8.40 -19.68
C SER A 556 44.66 -9.18 -20.68
N PRO A 557 44.25 -10.16 -21.55
CA PRO A 557 42.96 -10.45 -22.23
C PRO A 557 42.47 -11.92 -21.99
N GLY A 558 41.52 -12.55 -22.72
CA GLY A 558 40.54 -12.12 -23.76
C GLY A 558 40.55 -12.97 -25.07
N LYS A 559 39.41 -13.01 -25.80
CA LYS A 559 39.05 -13.77 -27.03
C LYS A 559 38.53 -15.22 -26.87
N GLY A 560 37.60 -15.62 -27.77
CA GLY A 560 37.32 -17.03 -28.12
C GLY A 560 35.87 -17.34 -28.57
N LEU A 561 35.55 -17.15 -29.85
CA LEU A 561 34.29 -17.61 -30.46
C LEU A 561 34.43 -19.03 -31.07
N GLN A 562 33.26 -19.65 -31.29
CA GLN A 562 32.90 -20.54 -32.42
C GLN A 562 32.74 -22.06 -32.15
N THR A 563 31.56 -22.49 -32.59
CA THR A 563 30.90 -23.80 -32.70
C THR A 563 31.60 -24.91 -33.48
N TRP A 564 31.32 -26.16 -33.10
CA TRP A 564 31.05 -27.34 -33.96
C TRP A 564 30.11 -28.30 -33.19
N GLN A 565 29.43 -29.29 -33.77
CA GLN A 565 28.39 -29.26 -34.81
C GLN A 565 27.65 -30.62 -34.78
N ASP A 566 26.38 -30.68 -35.20
CA ASP A 566 25.66 -31.90 -35.65
C ASP A 566 25.51 -33.06 -34.62
N GLN A 567 24.68 -34.10 -34.78
CA GLN A 567 23.42 -34.37 -35.51
C GLN A 567 22.81 -35.62 -34.85
N PHE A 568 21.51 -35.86 -34.99
CA PHE A 568 20.98 -37.13 -35.54
C PHE A 568 19.47 -37.02 -35.76
N GLN A 569 19.00 -37.66 -36.82
CA GLN A 569 17.67 -37.52 -37.41
C GLN A 569 17.07 -38.93 -37.65
N ASP A 570 15.82 -38.96 -38.14
CA ASP A 570 15.19 -40.08 -38.87
C ASP A 570 14.77 -41.34 -38.07
N ALA A 571 13.77 -42.13 -38.50
CA ALA A 571 12.63 -41.91 -39.43
C ALA A 571 11.65 -43.11 -39.36
N MET A 572 10.43 -42.99 -39.92
CA MET A 572 9.94 -43.81 -41.06
C MET A 572 8.40 -43.85 -41.22
N SER A 573 7.96 -43.85 -42.49
CA SER A 573 6.58 -43.99 -43.01
C SER A 573 6.35 -45.45 -43.49
N PRO A 574 5.55 -45.88 -44.52
CA PRO A 574 4.61 -45.22 -45.47
C PRO A 574 3.20 -45.92 -45.63
N ILE A 575 2.10 -45.21 -45.97
CA ILE A 575 1.42 -44.99 -47.30
C ILE A 575 0.73 -46.19 -47.98
N ASP A 576 -0.60 -46.10 -48.17
CA ASP A 576 -1.39 -46.33 -49.42
C ASP A 576 -2.90 -46.05 -49.16
N GLY A 577 -3.77 -45.59 -50.08
CA GLY A 577 -3.59 -45.11 -51.44
C GLY A 577 -4.92 -44.65 -52.13
N LYS A 578 -4.99 -43.38 -52.56
CA LYS A 578 -5.80 -42.78 -53.66
C LYS A 578 -7.35 -42.90 -53.68
N ASN A 579 -8.06 -41.76 -53.70
CA ASN A 579 -8.54 -41.15 -54.96
C ASN A 579 -9.17 -39.74 -54.81
N ALA A 580 -9.21 -39.01 -55.94
CA ALA A 580 -9.84 -37.71 -56.21
C ALA A 580 -9.21 -36.42 -55.61
N ALA A 581 -8.72 -35.57 -56.52
CA ALA A 581 -8.36 -34.16 -56.34
C ALA A 581 -9.23 -33.31 -57.32
N PRO A 582 -8.97 -32.01 -57.51
CA PRO A 582 -9.08 -30.94 -56.54
C PRO A 582 -10.07 -29.84 -57.02
N GLY A 583 -10.69 -29.07 -56.11
CA GLY A 583 -11.49 -27.92 -56.51
C GLY A 583 -12.25 -27.24 -55.35
N SER A 584 -11.92 -25.98 -55.10
CA SER A 584 -12.60 -25.12 -54.13
C SER A 584 -14.03 -24.76 -54.54
N PRO A 585 -14.96 -24.58 -53.58
CA PRO A 585 -16.02 -23.58 -53.75
C PRO A 585 -16.26 -22.67 -52.54
N THR A 586 -16.01 -21.38 -52.77
CA THR A 586 -16.91 -20.23 -52.53
C THR A 586 -17.80 -20.09 -51.27
N ARG A 587 -17.65 -18.90 -50.69
CA ARG A 587 -18.53 -18.14 -49.78
C ARG A 587 -19.95 -17.90 -50.33
N LYS A 588 -20.99 -18.11 -49.50
CA LYS A 588 -22.33 -17.41 -49.45
C LYS A 588 -23.09 -17.94 -48.23
N SER A 589 -23.28 -17.19 -47.14
CA SER A 589 -24.25 -16.10 -46.88
C SER A 589 -25.68 -16.55 -46.53
N ASN A 590 -26.19 -16.06 -45.39
CA ASN A 590 -27.60 -16.05 -44.95
C ASN A 590 -28.29 -17.40 -44.64
N GLN A 591 -28.28 -17.81 -43.36
CA GLN A 591 -29.49 -18.20 -42.59
C GLN A 591 -29.14 -18.63 -41.16
N GLU A 592 -29.31 -17.75 -40.17
CA GLU A 592 -29.45 -18.12 -38.75
C GLU A 592 -30.42 -17.15 -38.05
N ASN A 593 -31.72 -17.26 -38.36
CA ASN A 593 -32.82 -16.69 -37.56
C ASN A 593 -34.20 -17.19 -38.05
N THR A 594 -34.45 -18.49 -37.93
CA THR A 594 -35.82 -19.05 -37.98
C THR A 594 -35.94 -20.14 -36.91
N PRO A 595 -36.96 -20.12 -36.02
CA PRO A 595 -37.11 -21.14 -34.99
C PRO A 595 -37.64 -22.47 -35.58
N PRO A 596 -37.33 -23.63 -34.97
CA PRO A 596 -37.90 -24.91 -35.39
C PRO A 596 -39.41 -24.95 -35.11
N ALA A 597 -40.14 -25.62 -36.00
CA ALA A 597 -41.59 -25.72 -35.94
C ALA A 597 -42.09 -26.58 -34.77
N ARG A 598 -43.34 -26.33 -34.36
CA ARG A 598 -44.00 -26.95 -33.22
C ARG A 598 -44.59 -28.31 -33.61
N ALA A 599 -44.27 -29.37 -32.86
CA ALA A 599 -45.01 -30.63 -32.87
C ALA A 599 -45.91 -30.71 -31.63
N ASN A 600 -47.12 -31.26 -31.79
CA ASN A 600 -48.11 -31.39 -30.72
C ASN A 600 -47.79 -32.58 -29.80
N LEU A 601 -48.08 -32.45 -28.50
CA LEU A 601 -48.92 -33.41 -27.74
C LEU A 601 -49.25 -32.92 -26.32
N GLN A 602 -50.52 -33.13 -25.97
CA GLN A 602 -51.24 -33.24 -24.69
C GLN A 602 -50.74 -32.60 -23.36
N LYS A 603 -51.76 -32.24 -22.55
CA LYS A 603 -51.65 -31.77 -21.15
C LYS A 603 -51.07 -32.88 -20.26
N ASP A 604 -50.19 -32.53 -19.33
CA ASP A 604 -50.40 -32.78 -17.88
C ASP A 604 -49.33 -32.12 -16.99
N GLY A 605 -49.64 -32.02 -15.69
CA GLY A 605 -48.68 -31.92 -14.57
C GLY A 605 -47.54 -30.90 -14.65
N GLY A 606 -47.73 -29.70 -14.07
CA GLY A 606 -46.71 -28.65 -14.10
C GLY A 606 -45.45 -28.94 -13.24
N TYR A 607 -44.28 -28.65 -13.82
CA TYR A 607 -43.03 -28.39 -13.09
C TYR A 607 -42.40 -27.09 -13.59
N LEU A 608 -42.15 -26.14 -12.69
CA LEU A 608 -41.47 -24.89 -13.01
C LEU A 608 -39.95 -25.10 -13.00
N SER A 609 -39.26 -24.60 -14.02
CA SER A 609 -37.78 -24.60 -14.04
C SER A 609 -37.21 -23.78 -12.88
N GLN A 610 -36.13 -24.26 -12.26
CA GLN A 610 -35.40 -23.59 -11.16
C GLN A 610 -34.95 -22.16 -11.53
N ALA A 611 -34.70 -21.88 -12.82
CA ALA A 611 -34.32 -20.56 -13.31
C ALA A 611 -35.51 -19.58 -13.47
N ALA A 612 -36.75 -20.06 -13.36
CA ALA A 612 -37.96 -19.24 -13.32
C ALA A 612 -38.34 -18.89 -11.86
N ALA A 613 -38.17 -19.83 -10.92
CA ALA A 613 -38.42 -19.59 -9.50
C ALA A 613 -37.53 -18.45 -8.94
N SER A 614 -36.23 -18.46 -9.27
CA SER A 614 -35.28 -17.43 -8.81
C SER A 614 -35.52 -16.01 -9.36
N ARG A 615 -36.51 -15.82 -10.26
CA ARG A 615 -36.88 -14.51 -10.82
C ARG A 615 -38.11 -13.88 -10.16
N GLN A 616 -38.82 -14.59 -9.28
CA GLN A 616 -40.02 -14.07 -8.62
C GLN A 616 -39.80 -13.62 -7.16
N ASP A 617 -38.71 -14.02 -6.51
CA ASP A 617 -38.39 -13.63 -5.12
C ASP A 617 -38.20 -12.11 -4.82
N PRO A 618 -37.93 -11.17 -5.76
CA PRO A 618 -37.75 -9.76 -5.40
C PRO A 618 -39.02 -9.02 -4.94
N TYR A 619 -40.22 -9.60 -5.07
CA TYR A 619 -41.50 -8.93 -4.81
C TYR A 619 -42.31 -9.52 -3.64
N ARG A 620 -41.63 -10.09 -2.64
CA ARG A 620 -42.25 -10.34 -1.33
C ARG A 620 -42.07 -9.09 -0.46
N THR A 621 -43.17 -8.44 -0.09
CA THR A 621 -43.19 -7.30 0.82
C THR A 621 -42.77 -7.73 2.22
N HIS A 622 -41.47 -7.69 2.50
CA HIS A 622 -40.95 -7.74 3.86
C HIS A 622 -41.02 -6.34 4.47
N ASP A 623 -41.91 -6.17 5.45
CA ASP A 623 -41.91 -5.01 6.32
C ASP A 623 -40.54 -4.86 6.98
N ARG A 624 -39.83 -3.81 6.60
CA ARG A 624 -38.57 -3.43 7.26
C ARG A 624 -38.91 -2.68 8.54
N PRO A 625 -38.43 -3.12 9.73
CA PRO A 625 -38.50 -2.28 10.91
C PRO A 625 -37.72 -0.98 10.65
N ALA A 626 -38.22 0.13 11.19
CA ALA A 626 -37.68 1.46 10.94
C ALA A 626 -36.17 1.53 11.25
N SER A 627 -35.37 1.92 10.27
CA SER A 627 -33.95 2.20 10.45
C SER A 627 -33.77 3.28 11.52
N PRO A 628 -32.93 3.07 12.55
CA PRO A 628 -32.65 4.12 13.52
C PRO A 628 -32.03 5.33 12.82
N THR A 629 -32.49 6.52 13.21
CA THR A 629 -32.10 7.80 12.62
C THR A 629 -30.59 7.98 12.70
N ARG A 630 -29.88 7.86 11.57
CA ARG A 630 -28.47 8.25 11.47
C ARG A 630 -28.36 9.74 11.76
N GLN A 631 -27.81 10.11 12.92
CA GLN A 631 -27.26 11.45 13.08
C GLN A 631 -26.08 11.61 12.11
N PRO A 632 -25.98 12.74 11.39
CA PRO A 632 -24.89 12.96 10.44
C PRO A 632 -23.60 13.30 11.21
N PHE A 633 -22.80 12.28 11.53
CA PHE A 633 -21.42 12.50 11.96
C PHE A 633 -20.60 13.01 10.77
N THR A 634 -20.30 14.31 10.79
CA THR A 634 -19.31 14.93 9.90
C THR A 634 -17.91 14.53 10.34
N ILE A 635 -17.50 13.32 9.95
CA ILE A 635 -16.12 12.82 10.13
C ILE A 635 -15.21 13.62 9.21
N SER A 636 -14.39 14.50 9.76
CA SER A 636 -13.26 15.09 9.03
C SER A 636 -12.20 14.00 8.80
N PRO A 637 -11.64 13.86 7.58
CA PRO A 637 -10.65 12.84 7.30
C PRO A 637 -9.38 13.09 8.14
N THR A 638 -8.81 12.01 8.67
CA THR A 638 -7.58 12.06 9.48
C THR A 638 -6.37 12.45 8.62
N GLN A 639 -5.31 12.96 9.24
CA GLN A 639 -4.07 13.35 8.54
C GLN A 639 -3.49 12.22 7.66
N GLU A 640 -3.62 10.97 8.12
CA GLU A 640 -3.15 9.78 7.40
C GLU A 640 -4.10 9.35 6.26
N GLU A 641 -5.40 9.62 6.39
CA GLU A 641 -6.34 9.51 5.26
C GLU A 641 -6.11 10.61 4.24
N ILE A 642 -5.80 11.83 4.68
CA ILE A 642 -5.39 12.94 3.82
C ILE A 642 -4.11 12.57 3.05
N GLU A 643 -3.08 12.02 3.70
CA GLU A 643 -1.89 11.50 3.02
C GLU A 643 -2.20 10.37 2.04
N LYS A 644 -3.08 9.42 2.39
CA LYS A 644 -3.54 8.36 1.47
C LYS A 644 -4.30 8.93 0.27
N LEU A 645 -5.15 9.93 0.47
CA LEU A 645 -5.89 10.66 -0.57
C LEU A 645 -4.97 11.53 -1.44
N GLN A 646 -3.83 11.97 -0.91
CA GLN A 646 -2.80 12.68 -1.66
C GLN A 646 -1.93 11.75 -2.52
N LYS A 647 -1.89 10.43 -2.26
CA LYS A 647 -1.13 9.49 -3.11
C LYS A 647 -1.64 9.52 -4.56
N PRO A 648 -0.77 9.72 -5.58
CA PRO A 648 -1.21 9.93 -6.96
C PRO A 648 -2.11 8.82 -7.53
N ASN A 649 -1.83 7.57 -7.19
CA ASN A 649 -2.61 6.41 -7.61
C ASN A 649 -4.01 6.35 -6.97
N VAL A 650 -4.12 6.63 -5.67
CA VAL A 650 -5.40 6.69 -4.95
C VAL A 650 -6.23 7.87 -5.42
N ARG A 651 -5.61 9.05 -5.56
CA ARG A 651 -6.24 10.27 -6.08
C ARG A 651 -6.77 10.08 -7.49
N ARG A 652 -6.00 9.43 -8.38
CA ARG A 652 -6.46 9.06 -9.72
C ARG A 652 -7.64 8.09 -9.67
N LEU A 653 -7.56 7.01 -8.89
CA LEU A 653 -8.62 6.01 -8.80
C LEU A 653 -9.92 6.61 -8.24
N ALA A 654 -9.83 7.49 -7.23
CA ALA A 654 -10.94 8.24 -6.68
C ALA A 654 -11.56 9.18 -7.73
N ASN A 655 -10.76 9.99 -8.44
CA ASN A 655 -11.23 10.89 -9.50
C ASN A 655 -11.89 10.11 -10.67
N VAL A 656 -11.31 9.00 -11.10
CA VAL A 656 -11.85 8.15 -12.17
C VAL A 656 -13.16 7.50 -11.73
N THR A 657 -13.25 7.05 -10.47
CA THR A 657 -14.48 6.47 -9.89
C THR A 657 -15.57 7.54 -9.74
N GLN A 658 -15.21 8.76 -9.32
CA GLN A 658 -16.12 9.89 -9.23
C GLN A 658 -16.66 10.30 -10.60
N LEU A 659 -15.79 10.42 -11.62
CA LEU A 659 -16.22 10.69 -12.99
C LEU A 659 -17.08 9.56 -13.57
N TYR A 660 -16.75 8.29 -13.30
CA TYR A 660 -17.57 7.16 -13.71
C TYR A 660 -18.99 7.24 -13.16
N PHE A 661 -19.16 7.56 -11.87
CA PHE A 661 -20.49 7.73 -11.29
C PHE A 661 -21.19 9.00 -11.80
N LEU A 662 -20.50 10.14 -11.94
CA LEU A 662 -21.09 11.37 -12.49
C LEU A 662 -21.59 11.14 -13.93
N ASP A 663 -20.77 10.54 -14.78
CA ASP A 663 -21.11 10.20 -16.16
C ASP A 663 -22.26 9.17 -16.20
N TYR A 664 -22.18 8.09 -15.42
CA TYR A 664 -23.25 7.08 -15.32
C TYR A 664 -24.60 7.67 -14.89
N TYR A 665 -24.62 8.51 -13.85
CA TYR A 665 -25.87 9.08 -13.35
C TYR A 665 -26.41 10.18 -14.26
N TYR A 666 -25.55 11.03 -14.84
CA TYR A 666 -25.96 11.98 -15.87
C TYR A 666 -26.58 11.25 -17.07
N ASP A 667 -25.89 10.23 -17.58
CA ASP A 667 -26.34 9.44 -18.73
C ASP A 667 -27.58 8.58 -18.46
N LEU A 668 -27.80 8.20 -17.19
CA LEU A 668 -29.03 7.54 -16.75
C LEU A 668 -30.19 8.53 -16.64
N LEU A 669 -30.00 9.68 -16.00
CA LEU A 669 -31.03 10.70 -15.79
C LEU A 669 -31.45 11.33 -17.12
N SER A 670 -30.50 11.76 -17.96
CA SER A 670 -30.79 12.26 -19.31
C SER A 670 -31.54 11.21 -20.14
N TYR A 671 -31.13 9.94 -20.09
CA TYR A 671 -31.86 8.87 -20.79
C TYR A 671 -33.30 8.68 -20.28
N VAL A 672 -33.51 8.69 -18.95
CA VAL A 672 -34.83 8.55 -18.34
C VAL A 672 -35.72 9.72 -18.76
N HIS A 673 -35.20 10.95 -18.66
CA HIS A 673 -35.89 12.17 -19.08
C HIS A 673 -36.27 12.11 -20.56
N THR A 674 -35.32 11.91 -21.49
CA THR A 674 -35.65 11.85 -22.93
C THR A 674 -36.61 10.69 -23.25
N ARG A 675 -36.62 9.61 -22.46
CA ARG A 675 -37.58 8.50 -22.61
C ARG A 675 -38.98 8.87 -22.10
N GLN A 676 -39.08 9.61 -20.99
CA GLN A 676 -40.34 10.18 -20.51
C GLN A 676 -40.90 11.16 -21.55
N THR A 677 -40.09 12.10 -22.05
CA THR A 677 -40.48 13.02 -23.11
C THR A 677 -40.98 12.26 -24.36
N ARG A 678 -40.25 11.25 -24.85
CA ARG A 678 -40.72 10.43 -26.00
C ARG A 678 -42.04 9.71 -25.74
N MET A 679 -42.30 9.29 -24.50
CA MET A 679 -43.58 8.67 -24.10
C MET A 679 -44.70 9.70 -23.99
N GLU A 680 -44.42 10.90 -23.48
CA GLU A 680 -45.35 12.02 -23.37
C GLU A 680 -45.72 12.56 -24.76
N THR A 681 -44.75 12.79 -25.64
CA THR A 681 -44.99 13.13 -27.05
C THR A 681 -45.82 12.06 -27.75
N PHE A 682 -45.56 10.77 -27.50
CA PHE A 682 -46.37 9.68 -28.05
C PHE A 682 -47.83 9.77 -27.56
N LYS A 683 -48.06 9.94 -26.25
CA LYS A 683 -49.40 10.08 -25.64
C LYS A 683 -50.14 11.34 -26.07
N ALA A 684 -49.43 12.44 -26.31
CA ALA A 684 -50.02 13.69 -26.79
C ALA A 684 -50.53 13.55 -28.23
N HIS A 685 -49.78 12.86 -29.09
CA HIS A 685 -50.18 12.58 -30.49
C HIS A 685 -51.13 11.37 -30.62
N ASN A 686 -51.21 10.51 -29.60
CA ASN A 686 -52.05 9.31 -29.55
C ASN A 686 -52.75 9.29 -28.19
N PRO A 687 -53.83 10.08 -27.99
CA PRO A 687 -54.57 10.07 -26.74
C PRO A 687 -55.26 8.71 -26.50
N LEU A 688 -55.58 8.43 -25.23
CA LEU A 688 -56.20 7.16 -24.85
C LEU A 688 -57.62 7.03 -25.43
N PRO A 689 -58.05 5.84 -25.88
CA PRO A 689 -59.43 5.60 -26.30
C PRO A 689 -60.43 6.01 -25.19
N PRO A 690 -61.53 6.70 -25.53
CA PRO A 690 -62.16 6.77 -26.85
C PRO A 690 -61.68 7.90 -27.78
N ALA A 691 -60.67 8.70 -27.41
CA ALA A 691 -60.24 9.85 -28.23
C ALA A 691 -59.44 9.46 -29.50
N THR A 692 -58.91 8.24 -29.55
CA THR A 692 -58.35 7.59 -30.74
C THR A 692 -58.98 6.21 -30.85
N ASP A 693 -59.13 5.69 -32.07
CA ASP A 693 -59.63 4.33 -32.27
C ASP A 693 -58.73 3.29 -31.58
N LYS A 694 -59.33 2.21 -31.07
CA LYS A 694 -58.61 1.21 -30.28
C LYS A 694 -57.56 0.46 -31.10
N ASP A 695 -57.85 0.12 -32.36
CA ASP A 695 -56.95 -0.67 -33.20
C ASP A 695 -55.83 0.22 -33.78
N GLU A 696 -56.15 1.49 -34.08
CA GLU A 696 -55.15 2.51 -34.44
C GLU A 696 -54.17 2.79 -33.29
N TYR A 697 -54.69 3.08 -32.08
CA TYR A 697 -53.87 3.31 -30.89
C TYR A 697 -52.96 2.11 -30.59
N GLN A 698 -53.49 0.89 -30.67
CA GLN A 698 -52.72 -0.34 -30.41
C GLN A 698 -51.64 -0.59 -31.47
N THR A 699 -51.90 -0.22 -32.74
CA THR A 699 -50.92 -0.28 -33.83
C THR A 699 -49.79 0.71 -33.62
N ASN A 700 -50.11 1.97 -33.30
CA ASN A 700 -49.12 3.02 -33.06
C ASN A 700 -48.28 2.73 -31.80
N LEU A 701 -48.91 2.22 -30.73
CA LEU A 701 -48.22 1.74 -29.53
C LEU A 701 -47.24 0.60 -29.85
N THR A 702 -47.64 -0.36 -30.69
CA THR A 702 -46.78 -1.47 -31.11
C THR A 702 -45.55 -0.99 -31.88
N GLN A 703 -45.72 0.00 -32.76
CA GLN A 703 -44.59 0.64 -33.46
C GLN A 703 -43.66 1.40 -32.50
N TYR A 704 -44.22 2.20 -31.59
CA TYR A 704 -43.46 2.92 -30.55
C TYR A 704 -42.64 1.96 -29.69
N LEU A 705 -43.26 0.89 -29.18
CA LEU A 705 -42.58 -0.17 -28.43
C LEU A 705 -41.54 -0.92 -29.28
N GLY A 706 -41.74 -1.03 -30.60
CA GLY A 706 -40.73 -1.51 -31.55
C GLY A 706 -39.48 -0.62 -31.59
N ARG A 707 -39.67 0.69 -31.76
CA ARG A 707 -38.59 1.69 -31.77
C ARG A 707 -37.85 1.75 -30.44
N GLU A 708 -38.56 1.74 -29.30
CA GLU A 708 -37.95 1.67 -27.97
C GLU A 708 -37.15 0.37 -27.75
N ARG A 709 -37.64 -0.78 -28.24
CA ARG A 709 -36.87 -2.05 -28.22
C ARG A 709 -35.62 -2.02 -29.11
N ALA A 710 -35.58 -1.19 -30.16
CA ALA A 710 -34.39 -0.96 -30.97
C ALA A 710 -33.39 -0.06 -30.24
N ASN A 711 -33.86 1.07 -29.68
CA ASN A 711 -33.05 1.99 -28.86
C ASN A 711 -32.42 1.29 -27.63
N LEU A 712 -33.19 0.42 -26.96
CA LEU A 712 -32.69 -0.41 -25.86
C LEU A 712 -31.70 -1.49 -26.31
N ARG A 713 -31.70 -1.90 -27.59
CA ARG A 713 -30.70 -2.83 -28.13
C ARG A 713 -29.42 -2.08 -28.49
N SER A 714 -29.50 -0.98 -29.23
CA SER A 714 -28.33 -0.17 -29.61
C SER A 714 -27.57 0.40 -28.40
N ARG A 715 -28.24 0.71 -27.29
CA ARG A 715 -27.58 1.11 -26.02
C ARG A 715 -26.85 -0.04 -25.30
N ARG A 716 -27.20 -1.31 -25.57
CA ARG A 716 -26.56 -2.50 -24.96
C ARG A 716 -25.45 -3.10 -25.81
N THR A 717 -25.40 -2.81 -27.10
CA THR A 717 -24.32 -3.27 -27.99
C THR A 717 -22.99 -2.61 -27.62
N ARG A 718 -22.00 -3.42 -27.26
CA ARG A 718 -20.60 -2.98 -27.06
C ARG A 718 -19.88 -2.95 -28.41
N LEU A 719 -19.06 -1.93 -28.63
CA LEU A 719 -18.16 -1.86 -29.80
C LEU A 719 -17.20 -3.07 -29.82
N ARG A 720 -16.91 -3.56 -31.01
CA ARG A 720 -15.94 -4.63 -31.29
C ARG A 720 -15.04 -4.22 -32.47
N HIS A 721 -13.87 -4.84 -32.58
CA HIS A 721 -12.98 -4.67 -33.73
C HIS A 721 -13.72 -4.87 -35.08
N GLY A 722 -14.61 -5.88 -35.15
CA GLY A 722 -15.41 -6.17 -36.35
C GLY A 722 -16.41 -5.09 -36.78
N ASP A 723 -16.66 -4.05 -35.97
CA ASP A 723 -17.49 -2.89 -36.35
C ASP A 723 -16.73 -1.89 -37.24
N PHE A 724 -15.41 -2.04 -37.33
CA PHE A 724 -14.52 -1.24 -38.18
C PHE A 724 -14.11 -2.03 -39.43
N GLN A 725 -13.87 -1.32 -40.52
CA GLN A 725 -13.27 -1.80 -41.75
C GLN A 725 -11.90 -1.15 -41.86
N VAL A 726 -10.84 -1.94 -41.61
CA VAL A 726 -9.46 -1.50 -41.84
C VAL A 726 -9.25 -1.27 -43.34
N LEU A 727 -8.59 -0.17 -43.69
CA LEU A 727 -8.29 0.25 -45.05
C LEU A 727 -6.80 0.05 -45.36
N THR A 728 -5.91 0.71 -44.61
CA THR A 728 -4.45 0.54 -44.73
C THR A 728 -3.76 0.71 -43.38
N GLN A 729 -2.50 0.27 -43.27
CA GLN A 729 -1.64 0.57 -42.12
C GLN A 729 -1.00 1.94 -42.33
N VAL A 730 -0.97 2.77 -41.29
CA VAL A 730 -0.42 4.15 -41.33
C VAL A 730 0.66 4.38 -40.27
N GLY A 731 0.96 3.38 -39.44
CA GLY A 731 2.04 3.46 -38.45
C GLY A 731 2.30 2.14 -37.71
N GLN A 732 3.54 1.97 -37.25
CA GLN A 732 4.00 0.84 -36.44
C GLN A 732 4.69 1.39 -35.18
N GLY A 733 4.25 0.97 -34.00
CA GLY A 733 4.82 1.40 -32.71
C GLY A 733 5.27 0.21 -31.85
N GLY A 734 6.05 0.48 -30.80
CA GLY A 734 6.65 -0.57 -29.95
C GLY A 734 5.68 -1.44 -29.15
N TYR A 735 4.40 -1.05 -29.05
CA TYR A 735 3.36 -1.77 -28.30
C TYR A 735 2.13 -2.17 -29.14
N GLY A 736 2.14 -1.85 -30.45
CA GLY A 736 0.94 -1.92 -31.27
C GLY A 736 1.05 -1.22 -32.63
N GLN A 737 -0.04 -1.30 -33.39
CA GLN A 737 -0.12 -0.90 -34.79
C GLN A 737 -1.23 0.14 -35.01
N VAL A 738 -1.05 1.04 -35.97
CA VAL A 738 -2.03 2.08 -36.29
C VAL A 738 -2.56 1.87 -37.70
N TYR A 739 -3.88 1.73 -37.82
CA TYR A 739 -4.58 1.49 -39.07
C TYR A 739 -5.52 2.64 -39.41
N LEU A 740 -5.52 3.09 -40.67
CA LEU A 740 -6.64 3.85 -41.21
C LEU A 740 -7.85 2.91 -41.31
N ALA A 741 -8.97 3.29 -40.70
CA ALA A 741 -10.16 2.46 -40.65
C ALA A 741 -11.45 3.27 -40.78
N GLN A 742 -12.46 2.69 -41.41
CA GLN A 742 -13.81 3.28 -41.51
C GLN A 742 -14.81 2.49 -40.67
N LYS A 743 -15.59 3.15 -39.83
CA LYS A 743 -16.59 2.51 -38.97
C LYS A 743 -17.87 2.18 -39.77
N LYS A 744 -18.33 0.92 -39.77
CA LYS A 744 -19.26 0.37 -40.79
C LYS A 744 -20.68 0.95 -40.78
N ASP A 745 -21.20 1.34 -39.62
CA ASP A 745 -22.55 1.91 -39.43
C ASP A 745 -22.59 3.43 -39.68
N THR A 746 -21.54 4.16 -39.31
CA THR A 746 -21.46 5.63 -39.44
C THR A 746 -20.67 6.11 -40.65
N ARG A 747 -19.92 5.23 -41.32
CA ARG A 747 -18.90 5.53 -42.35
C ARG A 747 -17.84 6.56 -41.94
N GLU A 748 -17.66 6.73 -40.63
CA GLU A 748 -16.69 7.65 -40.05
C GLU A 748 -15.27 7.09 -40.20
N VAL A 749 -14.38 7.88 -40.82
CA VAL A 749 -12.96 7.57 -41.00
C VAL A 749 -12.20 7.91 -39.72
N CYS A 750 -11.28 7.04 -39.31
CA CYS A 750 -10.54 7.16 -38.06
C CYS A 750 -9.17 6.46 -38.13
N ALA A 751 -8.22 6.91 -37.31
CA ALA A 751 -6.99 6.19 -37.04
C ALA A 751 -7.21 5.23 -35.86
N LEU A 752 -7.14 3.92 -36.09
CA LEU A 752 -7.35 2.86 -35.11
C LEU A 752 -6.00 2.30 -34.62
N LYS A 753 -5.58 2.75 -33.44
CA LYS A 753 -4.38 2.26 -32.71
C LYS A 753 -4.77 1.00 -31.91
N ILE A 754 -4.16 -0.13 -32.24
CA ILE A 754 -4.39 -1.46 -31.64
C ILE A 754 -3.17 -1.87 -30.83
N MET A 755 -3.32 -2.16 -29.53
CA MET A 755 -2.19 -2.49 -28.63
C MET A 755 -2.44 -3.76 -27.82
N SER A 756 -1.39 -4.57 -27.61
CA SER A 756 -1.46 -5.87 -26.92
C SER A 756 -1.46 -5.73 -25.40
N LYS A 757 -2.49 -6.26 -24.71
CA LYS A 757 -2.58 -6.21 -23.24
C LYS A 757 -1.46 -6.97 -22.56
N LYS A 758 -1.02 -8.09 -23.14
CA LYS A 758 0.09 -8.90 -22.60
C LYS A 758 1.39 -8.12 -22.63
N LEU A 759 1.68 -7.46 -23.75
CA LEU A 759 2.89 -6.67 -23.95
C LEU A 759 2.91 -5.45 -23.02
N LEU A 760 1.80 -4.70 -22.95
CA LEU A 760 1.63 -3.56 -22.05
C LEU A 760 1.75 -3.91 -20.57
N PHE A 761 1.27 -5.10 -20.15
CA PHE A 761 1.42 -5.56 -18.77
C PHE A 761 2.86 -5.90 -18.42
N LYS A 762 3.60 -6.59 -19.31
CA LYS A 762 4.98 -7.00 -19.04
C LYS A 762 5.99 -5.86 -19.05
N LEU A 763 5.65 -4.74 -19.69
CA LEU A 763 6.50 -3.55 -19.78
C LEU A 763 6.12 -2.43 -18.76
N ASP A 764 5.16 -2.68 -17.85
CA ASP A 764 4.53 -1.71 -16.90
C ASP A 764 3.87 -0.47 -17.58
N GLU A 765 3.64 -0.55 -18.89
CA GLU A 765 3.12 0.52 -19.75
C GLU A 765 1.60 0.77 -19.62
N VAL A 766 0.90 -0.05 -18.83
CA VAL A 766 -0.54 0.10 -18.57
C VAL A 766 -0.89 1.52 -18.07
N ARG A 767 -0.01 2.15 -17.27
CA ARG A 767 -0.23 3.51 -16.76
C ARG A 767 -0.13 4.58 -17.85
N HIS A 768 0.79 4.42 -18.80
CA HIS A 768 1.02 5.37 -19.88
C HIS A 768 -0.19 5.40 -20.82
N VAL A 769 -0.65 4.24 -21.31
CA VAL A 769 -1.81 4.16 -22.20
C VAL A 769 -3.12 4.61 -21.53
N LEU A 770 -3.30 4.37 -20.22
CA LEU A 770 -4.45 4.92 -19.50
C LEU A 770 -4.41 6.46 -19.42
N THR A 771 -3.22 7.06 -19.39
CA THR A 771 -3.02 8.52 -19.32
C THR A 771 -3.22 9.18 -20.67
N GLU A 772 -2.70 8.57 -21.73
CA GLU A 772 -3.01 8.93 -23.13
C GLU A 772 -4.54 8.94 -23.35
N ARG A 773 -5.24 7.89 -22.92
CA ARG A 773 -6.70 7.80 -22.97
C ARG A 773 -7.41 8.86 -22.12
N ASP A 774 -6.90 9.22 -20.94
CA ASP A 774 -7.46 10.29 -20.08
C ASP A 774 -7.37 11.68 -20.75
N ILE A 775 -6.23 11.99 -21.39
CA ILE A 775 -5.98 13.24 -22.13
C ILE A 775 -6.87 13.32 -23.36
N LEU A 776 -6.84 12.30 -24.23
CA LEU A 776 -7.61 12.24 -25.48
C LEU A 776 -9.14 12.27 -25.24
N THR A 777 -9.63 11.78 -24.08
CA THR A 777 -11.05 11.89 -23.67
C THR A 777 -11.44 13.30 -23.18
N THR A 778 -10.45 14.16 -22.92
CA THR A 778 -10.65 15.47 -22.29
C THR A 778 -10.29 16.63 -23.20
N ALA A 779 -9.40 16.40 -24.17
CA ALA A 779 -9.15 17.30 -25.28
C ALA A 779 -10.44 17.60 -26.07
N LYS A 780 -10.84 18.88 -26.07
CA LYS A 780 -11.86 19.46 -26.97
C LYS A 780 -11.28 20.59 -27.83
N SER A 781 -9.96 20.73 -27.82
CA SER A 781 -9.22 21.74 -28.56
C SER A 781 -8.93 21.27 -29.97
N ASP A 782 -8.94 22.16 -30.96
CA ASP A 782 -8.54 21.84 -32.33
C ASP A 782 -7.04 21.61 -32.47
N TRP A 783 -6.26 22.04 -31.47
CA TRP A 783 -4.81 21.86 -31.39
C TRP A 783 -4.36 20.45 -30.93
N LEU A 784 -5.30 19.61 -30.47
CA LEU A 784 -5.03 18.28 -29.94
C LEU A 784 -5.85 17.23 -30.71
N VAL A 785 -5.26 16.08 -31.03
CA VAL A 785 -5.98 15.00 -31.72
C VAL A 785 -7.14 14.46 -30.85
N ARG A 786 -8.34 14.38 -31.43
CA ARG A 786 -9.58 13.98 -30.74
C ARG A 786 -9.78 12.47 -30.66
N LEU A 787 -10.28 11.97 -29.52
CA LEU A 787 -10.75 10.57 -29.37
C LEU A 787 -12.18 10.39 -29.86
N LEU A 788 -12.39 9.46 -30.80
CA LEU A 788 -13.72 9.06 -31.26
C LEU A 788 -14.23 7.86 -30.43
N TYR A 789 -13.43 6.82 -30.25
CA TYR A 789 -13.82 5.62 -29.52
C TYR A 789 -12.64 5.02 -28.74
N ALA A 790 -12.89 4.41 -27.59
CA ALA A 790 -11.94 3.50 -26.94
C ALA A 790 -12.66 2.22 -26.51
N PHE A 791 -12.10 1.06 -26.85
CA PHE A 791 -12.70 -0.23 -26.51
C PHE A 791 -11.62 -1.30 -26.29
N GLN A 792 -12.03 -2.47 -25.81
CA GLN A 792 -11.13 -3.57 -25.46
C GLN A 792 -11.82 -4.91 -25.68
N ASP A 793 -11.03 -5.94 -26.00
CA ASP A 793 -11.44 -7.34 -25.98
C ASP A 793 -10.59 -8.14 -24.97
N ASP A 794 -10.44 -9.45 -25.12
CA ASP A 794 -9.69 -10.28 -24.17
C ASP A 794 -8.15 -10.18 -24.36
N SER A 795 -7.67 -9.82 -25.55
CA SER A 795 -6.23 -9.76 -25.87
C SER A 795 -5.67 -8.34 -26.01
N SER A 796 -6.49 -7.39 -26.45
CA SER A 796 -6.06 -6.10 -26.97
C SER A 796 -6.89 -4.94 -26.45
N ILE A 797 -6.34 -3.73 -26.59
CA ILE A 797 -7.04 -2.46 -26.40
C ILE A 797 -6.96 -1.62 -27.68
N TYR A 798 -7.98 -0.79 -27.88
CA TYR A 798 -8.24 -0.07 -29.12
C TYR A 798 -8.52 1.40 -28.82
N LEU A 799 -7.79 2.30 -29.45
CA LEU A 799 -8.07 3.74 -29.51
C LEU A 799 -8.39 4.12 -30.96
N ALA A 800 -9.59 4.61 -31.22
CA ALA A 800 -9.96 5.19 -32.50
C ALA A 800 -9.95 6.72 -32.37
N MET A 801 -9.01 7.35 -33.05
CA MET A 801 -8.75 8.80 -33.07
C MET A 801 -9.24 9.40 -34.38
N GLU A 802 -9.40 10.73 -34.46
CA GLU A 802 -9.57 11.39 -35.76
C GLU A 802 -8.35 11.10 -36.66
N TYR A 803 -8.60 10.92 -37.96
CA TYR A 803 -7.52 10.76 -38.94
C TYR A 803 -7.01 12.16 -39.34
N VAL A 804 -5.68 12.29 -39.43
CA VAL A 804 -4.99 13.55 -39.74
C VAL A 804 -4.10 13.27 -40.96
N PRO A 805 -4.49 13.70 -42.18
CA PRO A 805 -3.99 13.11 -43.42
C PRO A 805 -2.64 13.66 -43.93
N GLY A 806 -2.17 14.82 -43.46
CA GLY A 806 -0.97 15.49 -43.96
C GLY A 806 0.36 14.96 -43.43
N GLY A 807 0.37 13.79 -42.79
CA GLY A 807 1.56 13.19 -42.18
C GLY A 807 2.05 13.95 -40.94
N ASP A 808 3.30 13.68 -40.56
CA ASP A 808 3.97 14.27 -39.40
C ASP A 808 4.99 15.37 -39.78
N PHE A 809 5.39 16.19 -38.81
CA PHE A 809 6.30 17.30 -39.02
C PHE A 809 7.77 16.89 -39.24
N ARG A 810 8.20 15.68 -38.80
CA ARG A 810 9.54 15.14 -39.15
C ARG A 810 9.64 14.95 -40.66
N THR A 811 8.60 14.39 -41.28
CA THR A 811 8.52 14.16 -42.72
C THR A 811 8.59 15.48 -43.51
N LEU A 812 7.92 16.53 -43.05
CA LEU A 812 8.04 17.88 -43.64
C LEU A 812 9.46 18.45 -43.52
N LEU A 813 10.12 18.32 -42.35
CA LEU A 813 11.50 18.76 -42.15
C LEU A 813 12.48 18.01 -43.06
N ASN A 814 12.36 16.68 -43.16
CA ASN A 814 13.23 15.85 -44.01
C ASN A 814 13.11 16.23 -45.49
N ASN A 815 11.90 16.53 -45.97
CA ASN A 815 11.65 16.90 -47.37
C ASN A 815 12.07 18.33 -47.72
N THR A 816 12.12 19.23 -46.74
CA THR A 816 12.48 20.65 -46.95
C THR A 816 13.92 21.00 -46.55
N GLY A 817 14.55 20.19 -45.70
CA GLY A 817 15.90 20.39 -45.16
C GLY A 817 15.96 21.53 -44.13
N VAL A 818 15.73 22.77 -44.58
CA VAL A 818 15.73 23.97 -43.74
C VAL A 818 14.50 24.83 -44.06
N LEU A 819 13.70 25.13 -43.05
CA LEU A 819 12.53 25.99 -43.21
C LEU A 819 12.93 27.47 -43.21
N HIS A 820 12.39 28.22 -44.16
CA HIS A 820 12.54 29.68 -44.18
C HIS A 820 11.99 30.29 -42.88
N ASN A 821 12.72 31.25 -42.29
CA ASN A 821 12.35 31.98 -41.04
C ASN A 821 10.85 32.29 -40.86
N ARG A 822 10.10 32.64 -41.92
CA ARG A 822 8.65 32.93 -41.86
C ARG A 822 7.80 31.69 -41.61
N HIS A 823 8.16 30.56 -42.23
CA HIS A 823 7.46 29.27 -42.10
C HIS A 823 7.80 28.62 -40.75
N ALA A 824 9.07 28.67 -40.34
CA ALA A 824 9.49 28.24 -39.01
C ALA A 824 8.76 29.01 -37.90
N ARG A 825 8.56 30.34 -38.06
CA ARG A 825 7.78 31.15 -37.10
C ARG A 825 6.32 30.73 -37.04
N PHE A 826 5.68 30.45 -38.19
CA PHE A 826 4.29 29.99 -38.23
C PHE A 826 4.15 28.69 -37.43
N TYR A 827 4.89 27.65 -37.81
CA TYR A 827 4.75 26.34 -37.18
C TYR A 827 5.15 26.32 -35.71
N ILE A 828 6.21 27.03 -35.29
CA ILE A 828 6.54 27.08 -33.85
C ILE A 828 5.46 27.82 -33.05
N SER A 829 4.75 28.79 -33.63
CA SER A 829 3.61 29.45 -32.97
C SER A 829 2.45 28.49 -32.75
N GLU A 830 2.12 27.67 -33.76
CA GLU A 830 1.12 26.60 -33.63
C GLU A 830 1.54 25.53 -32.62
N MET A 831 2.80 25.11 -32.62
CA MET A 831 3.33 24.16 -31.63
C MET A 831 3.21 24.71 -30.20
N PHE A 832 3.45 26.01 -29.99
CA PHE A 832 3.18 26.67 -28.70
C PHE A 832 1.68 26.66 -28.34
N MET A 833 0.76 26.84 -29.30
CA MET A 833 -0.69 26.73 -29.06
C MET A 833 -1.10 25.29 -28.68
N CYS A 834 -0.53 24.27 -29.33
CA CYS A 834 -0.74 22.86 -28.99
C CYS A 834 -0.26 22.52 -27.59
N VAL A 835 0.93 23.00 -27.22
CA VAL A 835 1.50 22.77 -25.89
C VAL A 835 0.75 23.55 -24.81
N ASP A 836 0.35 24.80 -25.08
CA ASP A 836 -0.50 25.56 -24.14
C ASP A 836 -1.88 24.89 -23.95
N ALA A 837 -2.51 24.39 -25.03
CA ALA A 837 -3.75 23.63 -24.93
C ALA A 837 -3.61 22.36 -24.07
N LEU A 838 -2.46 21.69 -24.09
CA LEU A 838 -2.17 20.55 -23.20
C LEU A 838 -1.89 21.01 -21.75
N HIS A 839 -1.14 22.09 -21.57
CA HIS A 839 -0.80 22.67 -20.26
C HIS A 839 -2.05 23.20 -19.53
N GLN A 840 -2.99 23.81 -20.25
CA GLN A 840 -4.30 24.22 -19.75
C GLN A 840 -5.14 23.04 -19.22
N LEU A 841 -4.97 21.83 -19.78
CA LEU A 841 -5.60 20.60 -19.28
C LEU A 841 -4.90 20.04 -18.02
N GLY A 842 -3.78 20.63 -17.60
CA GLY A 842 -3.01 20.23 -16.41
C GLY A 842 -1.98 19.12 -16.66
N TYR A 843 -1.56 18.91 -17.91
CA TYR A 843 -0.58 17.90 -18.32
C TYR A 843 0.67 18.54 -18.93
N ILE A 844 1.82 17.88 -18.74
CA ILE A 844 3.11 18.17 -19.37
C ILE A 844 3.42 17.01 -20.31
N HIS A 845 3.91 17.28 -21.53
CA HIS A 845 4.12 16.23 -22.53
C HIS A 845 5.37 15.38 -22.26
N ARG A 846 6.51 16.02 -21.98
CA ARG A 846 7.81 15.39 -21.62
C ARG A 846 8.48 14.53 -22.71
N ASP A 847 7.96 14.54 -23.93
CA ASP A 847 8.54 13.85 -25.10
C ASP A 847 8.13 14.55 -26.39
N LEU A 848 8.32 15.87 -26.43
CA LEU A 848 8.02 16.65 -27.64
C LEU A 848 9.16 16.51 -28.65
N LYS A 849 8.78 16.12 -29.85
CA LYS A 849 9.64 15.88 -31.01
C LYS A 849 8.80 16.08 -32.30
N PRO A 850 9.42 16.30 -33.47
CA PRO A 850 8.68 16.58 -34.71
C PRO A 850 7.62 15.54 -35.07
N GLU A 851 7.85 14.27 -34.75
CA GLU A 851 6.94 13.14 -35.00
C GLU A 851 5.59 13.25 -34.26
N ASN A 852 5.53 14.03 -33.17
CA ASN A 852 4.31 14.21 -32.37
C ASN A 852 3.39 15.30 -32.91
N PHE A 853 3.82 16.05 -33.92
CA PHE A 853 3.06 17.12 -34.55
C PHE A 853 2.58 16.67 -35.93
N LEU A 854 1.28 16.38 -36.05
CA LEU A 854 0.64 15.97 -37.30
C LEU A 854 0.07 17.19 -38.02
N ILE A 855 0.09 17.16 -39.35
CA ILE A 855 -0.42 18.24 -40.22
C ILE A 855 -1.80 17.85 -40.71
N ASP A 856 -2.82 18.66 -40.43
CA ASP A 856 -4.17 18.43 -40.93
C ASP A 856 -4.31 18.79 -42.42
N GLY A 857 -5.44 18.41 -43.06
CA GLY A 857 -5.69 18.68 -44.49
C GLY A 857 -5.77 20.17 -44.86
N THR A 858 -5.77 21.07 -43.87
CA THR A 858 -5.66 22.52 -44.05
C THR A 858 -4.23 23.06 -43.86
N GLY A 859 -3.27 22.20 -43.52
CA GLY A 859 -1.86 22.55 -43.31
C GLY A 859 -1.51 22.98 -41.88
N HIS A 860 -2.47 22.90 -40.95
CA HIS A 860 -2.28 23.32 -39.55
C HIS A 860 -1.88 22.16 -38.65
N VAL A 861 -1.10 22.46 -37.61
CA VAL A 861 -0.54 21.45 -36.72
C VAL A 861 -1.49 21.01 -35.60
N LYS A 862 -1.54 19.71 -35.33
CA LYS A 862 -2.17 19.06 -34.18
C LYS A 862 -1.18 18.19 -33.41
N LEU A 863 -1.24 18.19 -32.09
CA LEU A 863 -0.37 17.38 -31.23
C LEU A 863 -0.99 16.00 -30.91
N THR A 864 -0.16 14.95 -30.99
CA THR A 864 -0.50 13.54 -30.77
C THR A 864 0.51 12.83 -29.85
N ASP A 865 0.24 11.54 -29.57
CA ASP A 865 1.05 10.60 -28.79
C ASP A 865 1.42 11.03 -27.35
N PHE A 866 0.40 11.09 -26.49
CA PHE A 866 0.50 11.50 -25.09
C PHE A 866 0.95 10.38 -24.13
N GLY A 867 1.57 9.30 -24.61
CA GLY A 867 1.92 8.13 -23.78
C GLY A 867 2.80 8.48 -22.58
N LEU A 868 3.80 9.34 -22.80
CA LEU A 868 4.74 9.79 -21.75
C LEU A 868 4.28 11.05 -21.00
N ALA A 869 3.08 11.58 -21.26
CA ALA A 869 2.59 12.78 -20.59
C ALA A 869 2.33 12.55 -19.08
N ALA A 870 2.56 13.57 -18.26
CA ALA A 870 2.26 13.54 -16.82
C ALA A 870 1.44 14.76 -16.38
N GLY A 871 0.39 14.51 -15.60
CA GLY A 871 -0.51 15.52 -15.09
C GLY A 871 -1.57 14.92 -14.17
N PHE A 872 -2.25 15.77 -13.40
CA PHE A 872 -3.37 15.36 -12.56
C PHE A 872 -4.69 15.71 -13.24
N LEU A 873 -5.59 14.73 -13.31
CA LEU A 873 -6.94 14.85 -13.87
C LEU A 873 -7.63 16.17 -13.46
N ALA A 874 -7.93 17.03 -14.44
CA ALA A 874 -8.37 18.41 -14.23
C ALA A 874 -9.59 18.52 -13.28
N PRO A 875 -9.46 19.12 -12.08
CA PRO A 875 -10.57 19.26 -11.13
C PRO A 875 -11.76 20.07 -11.69
N ALA A 876 -11.48 21.00 -12.62
CA ALA A 876 -12.51 21.79 -13.31
C ALA A 876 -13.54 20.93 -14.07
N LYS A 877 -13.15 19.75 -14.58
CA LYS A 877 -14.07 18.82 -15.26
C LYS A 877 -14.97 18.06 -14.28
N ILE A 878 -14.48 17.76 -13.08
CA ILE A 878 -15.29 17.17 -12.01
C ILE A 878 -16.36 18.18 -11.57
N GLU A 879 -15.97 19.45 -11.41
CA GLU A 879 -16.91 20.51 -11.03
C GLU A 879 -17.91 20.83 -12.15
N SER A 880 -17.50 20.86 -13.42
CA SER A 880 -18.45 21.08 -14.53
C SER A 880 -19.44 19.93 -14.73
N MET A 881 -19.03 18.68 -14.53
CA MET A 881 -19.95 17.52 -14.52
C MET A 881 -20.90 17.54 -13.33
N ARG A 882 -20.43 18.02 -12.17
CA ARG A 882 -21.26 18.23 -10.98
C ARG A 882 -22.30 19.32 -11.19
N ILE A 883 -21.92 20.48 -11.74
CA ILE A 883 -22.83 21.59 -12.06
C ILE A 883 -23.92 21.10 -13.01
N LYS A 884 -23.57 20.36 -14.06
CA LYS A 884 -24.56 19.77 -14.99
C LYS A 884 -25.51 18.77 -14.32
N LEU A 885 -25.03 18.01 -13.34
CA LEU A 885 -25.88 17.10 -12.55
C LEU A 885 -26.81 17.89 -11.60
N GLU A 886 -26.32 18.99 -11.02
CA GLU A 886 -27.11 19.91 -10.18
C GLU A 886 -28.16 20.67 -11.00
N GLU A 887 -27.90 20.98 -12.28
CA GLU A 887 -28.88 21.55 -13.23
C GLU A 887 -29.97 20.55 -13.62
N VAL A 888 -29.62 19.30 -13.92
CA VAL A 888 -30.60 18.21 -14.12
C VAL A 888 -31.44 17.99 -12.85
N GLY A 889 -30.86 18.20 -11.67
CA GLY A 889 -31.57 18.17 -10.39
C GLY A 889 -32.59 19.30 -10.17
N LYS A 890 -32.61 20.35 -11.01
CA LYS A 890 -33.59 21.46 -10.96
C LYS A 890 -34.82 21.23 -11.83
N MET A 891 -34.93 20.07 -12.50
CA MET A 891 -36.12 19.72 -13.29
C MET A 891 -37.40 19.64 -12.42
N PRO A 892 -38.60 19.81 -13.01
CA PRO A 892 -39.88 19.80 -12.28
C PRO A 892 -40.08 18.55 -11.41
N ARG A 893 -40.79 18.75 -10.28
CA ARG A 893 -40.92 17.79 -9.18
C ARG A 893 -41.54 16.44 -9.58
N GLU A 894 -42.30 16.40 -10.66
CA GLU A 894 -42.95 15.18 -11.15
C GLU A 894 -41.96 14.13 -11.68
N ALA A 895 -40.72 14.53 -12.03
CA ALA A 895 -39.76 13.68 -12.74
C ALA A 895 -38.71 12.96 -11.87
N ILE A 896 -38.54 13.31 -10.59
CA ILE A 896 -37.41 12.85 -9.75
C ILE A 896 -37.90 12.14 -8.47
N PRO A 897 -37.78 10.79 -8.35
CA PRO A 897 -38.43 10.06 -7.25
C PRO A 897 -37.76 10.11 -5.86
N PHE A 898 -36.50 10.57 -5.71
CA PHE A 898 -35.78 10.52 -4.42
C PHE A 898 -34.71 11.63 -4.26
N GLY A 899 -34.90 12.56 -3.31
CA GLY A 899 -33.87 13.52 -2.86
C GLY A 899 -34.42 14.74 -2.12
N ARG A 900 -33.68 15.29 -1.12
CA ARG A 900 -34.01 16.57 -0.46
C ARG A 900 -33.29 17.76 -1.13
N PRO A 901 -33.79 19.01 -0.99
CA PRO A 901 -33.25 20.19 -1.67
C PRO A 901 -31.86 20.64 -1.19
N MET A 902 -31.22 21.53 -1.97
CA MET A 902 -29.84 22.01 -1.75
C MET A 902 -29.79 23.21 -0.77
N GLU A 903 -30.91 23.91 -0.58
CA GLU A 903 -31.00 25.22 0.07
C GLU A 903 -30.68 25.22 1.58
N GLU A 904 -30.64 24.07 2.25
CA GLU A 904 -30.45 23.95 3.71
C GLU A 904 -28.97 23.91 4.19
N ARG A 905 -27.99 24.30 3.35
CA ARG A 905 -26.54 24.29 3.71
C ARG A 905 -26.01 25.64 4.20
N SER A 906 -25.11 25.58 5.18
CA SER A 906 -24.67 26.76 5.95
C SER A 906 -23.63 27.62 5.22
N LEU A 907 -23.68 28.94 5.44
CA LEU A 907 -22.71 29.91 4.90
C LEU A 907 -21.24 29.60 5.29
N LYS A 908 -21.01 28.86 6.38
CA LYS A 908 -19.66 28.43 6.78
C LYS A 908 -19.08 27.38 5.81
N GLU A 909 -19.89 26.41 5.37
CA GLU A 909 -19.50 25.39 4.39
C GLU A 909 -19.19 26.01 3.01
N ARG A 910 -19.89 27.10 2.65
CA ARG A 910 -19.63 27.86 1.41
C ARG A 910 -18.30 28.63 1.41
N ARG A 911 -17.71 28.92 2.57
CA ARG A 911 -16.51 29.76 2.69
C ARG A 911 -15.20 28.97 2.59
N ASP A 912 -15.18 27.73 3.10
CA ASP A 912 -13.97 26.90 3.12
C ASP A 912 -13.61 26.32 1.74
N GLY A 913 -14.59 26.18 0.83
CA GLY A 913 -14.35 25.77 -0.56
C GLY A 913 -13.52 26.77 -1.39
N TYR A 914 -13.61 28.07 -1.10
CA TYR A 914 -12.84 29.10 -1.83
C TYR A 914 -11.39 29.24 -1.35
N ARG A 915 -11.09 28.87 -0.09
CA ARG A 915 -9.76 29.03 0.50
C ARG A 915 -8.77 27.96 0.02
N SER A 916 -9.24 26.74 -0.23
CA SER A 916 -8.41 25.60 -0.70
C SER A 916 -8.02 25.65 -2.20
N LEU A 917 -8.41 26.72 -2.91
CA LEU A 917 -8.05 26.95 -4.31
C LEU A 917 -6.79 27.81 -4.50
N ARG A 918 -6.29 28.49 -3.46
CA ARG A 918 -5.19 29.47 -3.59
C ARG A 918 -3.81 28.99 -3.17
N GLU A 919 -3.71 27.79 -2.61
CA GLU A 919 -2.45 27.14 -2.25
C GLU A 919 -2.32 25.83 -3.04
N ARG A 920 -1.68 25.94 -4.21
CA ARG A 920 -1.11 24.79 -4.93
C ARG A 920 0.27 25.18 -5.42
N ASP A 921 1.28 24.65 -4.74
CA ASP A 921 2.65 24.66 -5.24
C ASP A 921 2.73 24.01 -6.62
N VAL A 922 3.69 24.50 -7.41
CA VAL A 922 3.88 24.10 -8.81
C VAL A 922 4.28 22.62 -8.86
N ASN A 923 3.45 21.78 -9.48
CA ASN A 923 3.67 20.33 -9.51
C ASN A 923 4.98 19.97 -10.22
N TYR A 924 5.94 19.39 -9.49
CA TYR A 924 7.16 18.82 -10.06
C TYR A 924 7.00 17.35 -10.43
N ALA A 925 7.57 16.95 -11.57
CA ALA A 925 7.71 15.56 -11.98
C ALA A 925 9.14 15.05 -11.70
N LYS A 926 9.29 13.72 -11.49
CA LYS A 926 10.52 13.07 -10.98
C LYS A 926 10.96 11.81 -11.76
N SER A 927 10.60 11.68 -13.04
CA SER A 927 10.95 10.49 -13.85
C SER A 927 11.74 10.86 -15.10
N ILE A 928 12.78 10.09 -15.40
CA ILE A 928 13.61 10.24 -16.61
C ILE A 928 12.86 9.60 -17.79
N VAL A 929 12.36 10.41 -18.73
CA VAL A 929 11.61 9.98 -19.94
C VAL A 929 11.85 10.99 -21.08
N GLY A 930 11.73 10.54 -22.34
CA GLY A 930 11.78 11.38 -23.55
C GLY A 930 12.87 11.01 -24.57
N SER A 931 12.76 11.51 -25.79
CA SER A 931 13.74 11.34 -26.87
C SER A 931 15.06 12.08 -26.58
N PRO A 932 16.24 11.43 -26.72
CA PRO A 932 17.54 12.00 -26.35
C PRO A 932 17.86 13.39 -26.92
N ASP A 933 17.52 13.64 -28.19
CA ASP A 933 17.93 14.85 -28.92
C ASP A 933 17.12 16.12 -28.54
N TYR A 934 15.97 15.94 -27.88
CA TYR A 934 15.05 17.01 -27.47
C TYR A 934 14.86 17.09 -25.94
N MET A 935 15.51 16.21 -25.17
CA MET A 935 15.36 16.11 -23.72
C MET A 935 16.03 17.29 -22.99
N ALA A 936 15.37 17.81 -21.95
CA ALA A 936 15.94 18.84 -21.09
C ALA A 936 16.94 18.23 -20.06
N PRO A 937 18.07 18.90 -19.74
CA PRO A 937 19.13 18.34 -18.91
C PRO A 937 18.70 18.06 -17.47
N GLU A 938 17.70 18.76 -16.91
CA GLU A 938 17.12 18.43 -15.61
C GLU A 938 16.33 17.11 -15.62
N VAL A 939 15.71 16.72 -16.74
CA VAL A 939 15.01 15.44 -16.90
C VAL A 939 16.02 14.30 -16.90
N LEU A 940 17.14 14.45 -17.62
CA LEU A 940 18.24 13.48 -17.67
C LEU A 940 18.86 13.19 -16.29
N LYS A 941 18.96 14.21 -15.43
CA LYS A 941 19.53 14.07 -14.09
C LYS A 941 18.58 13.50 -13.04
N GLY A 942 17.29 13.34 -13.37
CA GLY A 942 16.24 13.01 -12.39
C GLY A 942 15.98 14.13 -11.37
N GLU A 943 16.33 15.38 -11.70
CA GLU A 943 16.01 16.56 -10.88
C GLU A 943 14.49 16.84 -10.95
N GLU A 944 13.97 17.61 -9.99
CA GLU A 944 12.56 18.03 -10.03
C GLU A 944 12.32 19.05 -11.16
N TYR A 945 11.49 18.69 -12.14
CA TYR A 945 11.21 19.53 -13.31
C TYR A 945 9.72 19.88 -13.46
N ASP A 946 9.45 20.96 -14.20
CA ASP A 946 8.10 21.53 -14.40
C ASP A 946 7.77 21.63 -15.90
N PHE A 947 6.63 22.26 -16.25
CA PHE A 947 6.13 22.36 -17.62
C PHE A 947 7.10 23.04 -18.61
N THR A 948 8.11 23.77 -18.13
CA THR A 948 9.09 24.44 -18.98
C THR A 948 10.07 23.48 -19.67
N VAL A 949 10.04 22.17 -19.38
CA VAL A 949 10.78 21.16 -20.16
C VAL A 949 10.25 21.03 -21.58
N ASP A 950 8.93 21.17 -21.78
CA ASP A 950 8.32 21.16 -23.11
C ASP A 950 8.80 22.37 -23.94
N TYR A 951 9.07 23.51 -23.28
CA TYR A 951 9.59 24.71 -23.94
C TYR A 951 11.07 24.56 -24.33
N TRP A 952 11.85 23.74 -23.62
CA TRP A 952 13.20 23.36 -24.05
C TRP A 952 13.16 22.56 -25.35
N SER A 953 12.29 21.54 -25.42
CA SER A 953 12.10 20.72 -26.63
C SER A 953 11.61 21.55 -27.83
N LEU A 954 10.70 22.50 -27.62
CA LEU A 954 10.32 23.51 -28.62
C LEU A 954 11.51 24.37 -29.08
N GLY A 955 12.42 24.73 -28.17
CA GLY A 955 13.68 25.41 -28.52
C GLY A 955 14.57 24.56 -29.42
N CYS A 956 14.73 23.26 -29.13
CA CYS A 956 15.49 22.33 -29.96
C CYS A 956 14.86 22.14 -31.36
N MET A 957 13.54 21.98 -31.45
CA MET A 957 12.85 21.86 -32.75
C MET A 957 12.89 23.16 -33.56
N LEU A 958 12.84 24.34 -32.92
CA LEU A 958 13.03 25.62 -33.61
C LEU A 958 14.45 25.79 -34.15
N PHE A 959 15.46 25.35 -33.40
CA PHE A 959 16.84 25.31 -33.88
C PHE A 959 16.96 24.37 -35.09
N GLU A 960 16.45 23.14 -34.98
CA GLU A 960 16.48 22.13 -36.04
C GLU A 960 15.78 22.62 -37.32
N ALA A 961 14.58 23.17 -37.22
CA ALA A 961 13.85 23.74 -38.36
C ALA A 961 14.61 24.85 -39.11
N LEU A 962 15.57 25.50 -38.46
CA LEU A 962 16.37 26.60 -39.01
C LEU A 962 17.82 26.21 -39.33
N ALA A 963 18.32 25.08 -38.85
CA ALA A 963 19.70 24.61 -39.01
C ALA A 963 19.81 23.30 -39.82
N GLY A 964 18.71 22.54 -39.94
CA GLY A 964 18.67 21.22 -40.59
C GLY A 964 19.10 20.04 -39.69
N TYR A 965 19.45 20.29 -38.42
CA TYR A 965 19.87 19.27 -37.47
C TYR A 965 19.55 19.65 -36.00
N PRO A 966 19.27 18.69 -35.09
CA PRO A 966 19.08 18.99 -33.67
C PRO A 966 20.35 19.54 -33.00
N PRO A 967 20.24 20.49 -32.05
CA PRO A 967 21.40 21.22 -31.50
C PRO A 967 22.40 20.38 -30.70
N PHE A 968 22.05 19.14 -30.34
CA PHE A 968 22.88 18.25 -29.51
C PHE A 968 23.11 16.87 -30.13
N ALA A 969 22.56 16.59 -31.32
CA ALA A 969 22.68 15.29 -31.97
C ALA A 969 24.15 14.92 -32.22
N GLY A 970 24.52 13.68 -31.90
CA GLY A 970 25.81 13.06 -32.22
C GLY A 970 25.67 11.89 -33.17
N SER A 971 26.80 11.35 -33.64
CA SER A 971 26.88 10.13 -34.46
C SER A 971 26.43 8.87 -33.71
N THR A 972 26.39 8.94 -32.37
CA THR A 972 25.93 7.87 -31.48
C THR A 972 25.09 8.45 -30.34
N VAL A 973 24.22 7.63 -29.74
CA VAL A 973 23.39 8.03 -28.59
C VAL A 973 24.26 8.53 -27.42
N ASP A 974 25.39 7.85 -27.14
CA ASP A 974 26.32 8.26 -26.09
C ASP A 974 26.99 9.63 -26.37
N GLU A 975 27.19 9.98 -27.64
CA GLU A 975 27.68 11.30 -28.04
C GLU A 975 26.60 12.37 -27.84
N THR A 976 25.35 12.13 -28.27
CA THR A 976 24.21 13.02 -27.95
C THR A 976 24.10 13.28 -26.44
N TRP A 977 24.29 12.24 -25.62
CA TRP A 977 24.24 12.37 -24.15
C TRP A 977 25.42 13.17 -23.57
N GLN A 978 26.61 13.06 -24.15
CA GLN A 978 27.76 13.88 -23.76
C GLN A 978 27.58 15.35 -24.18
N ASN A 979 27.03 15.58 -25.38
CA ASN A 979 26.69 16.90 -25.89
C ASN A 979 25.65 17.58 -24.99
N LEU A 980 24.58 16.87 -24.64
CA LEU A 980 23.53 17.38 -23.74
C LEU A 980 24.06 17.67 -22.32
N LYS A 981 24.96 16.84 -21.78
CA LYS A 981 25.65 17.12 -20.50
C LYS A 981 26.52 18.39 -20.55
N ARG A 982 27.03 18.76 -21.74
CA ARG A 982 27.86 19.96 -21.98
C ARG A 982 27.14 21.03 -22.79
N TRP A 983 25.79 21.06 -22.76
CA TRP A 983 24.98 21.89 -23.67
C TRP A 983 25.38 23.37 -23.73
N GLN A 984 25.85 23.97 -22.62
CA GLN A 984 26.31 25.37 -22.57
C GLN A 984 27.57 25.63 -23.39
N GLN A 985 28.37 24.60 -23.65
CA GLN A 985 29.59 24.64 -24.46
C GLN A 985 29.30 24.28 -25.93
N VAL A 986 28.33 23.38 -26.14
CA VAL A 986 27.95 22.81 -27.44
C VAL A 986 26.95 23.68 -28.21
N LEU A 987 25.99 24.31 -27.53
CA LEU A 987 25.01 25.20 -28.16
C LEU A 987 25.72 26.46 -28.71
N ARG A 988 25.93 26.47 -30.01
CA ARG A 988 26.52 27.59 -30.75
C ARG A 988 25.57 28.07 -31.84
N LYS A 989 25.73 29.33 -32.23
CA LYS A 989 24.99 29.89 -33.36
C LYS A 989 25.50 29.20 -34.63
N PRO A 990 24.64 28.60 -35.49
CA PRO A 990 25.08 28.03 -36.75
C PRO A 990 25.72 29.10 -37.66
N GLU A 991 26.76 28.68 -38.37
CA GLU A 991 27.36 29.42 -39.47
C GLU A 991 26.85 28.78 -40.77
N TYR A 992 26.33 29.61 -41.69
CA TYR A 992 25.74 29.16 -42.95
C TYR A 992 26.66 29.56 -44.10
N GLU A 993 26.84 28.67 -45.08
CA GLU A 993 27.67 28.95 -46.26
C GLU A 993 27.00 29.95 -47.22
N ASP A 994 25.66 29.95 -47.29
CA ASP A 994 24.87 30.94 -48.04
C ASP A 994 24.56 32.17 -47.16
N PRO A 995 25.05 33.38 -47.51
CA PRO A 995 24.80 34.60 -46.72
C PRO A 995 23.33 35.05 -46.68
N ASN A 996 22.44 34.47 -47.50
CA ASN A 996 21.00 34.70 -47.39
C ASN A 996 20.37 34.01 -46.17
N TYR A 997 21.01 32.97 -45.63
CA TYR A 997 20.56 32.27 -44.42
C TYR A 997 21.29 32.80 -43.19
N PHE A 998 20.57 33.50 -42.31
CA PHE A 998 21.11 33.92 -41.02
C PHE A 998 20.07 33.87 -39.91
N LEU A 999 20.48 33.41 -38.73
CA LEU A 999 19.68 33.58 -37.52
C LEU A 999 19.74 35.04 -37.07
N SER A 1000 18.58 35.71 -37.15
CA SER A 1000 18.41 37.09 -36.65
C SER A 1000 18.62 37.16 -35.13
N LYS A 1001 18.99 38.34 -34.61
CA LYS A 1001 19.22 38.54 -33.17
C LYS A 1001 18.02 38.11 -32.32
N ARG A 1002 16.79 38.42 -32.75
CA ARG A 1002 15.54 38.02 -32.07
C ARG A 1002 15.25 36.50 -32.15
N THR A 1003 15.69 35.84 -33.21
CA THR A 1003 15.58 34.38 -33.35
C THR A 1003 16.53 33.68 -32.39
N TRP A 1004 17.79 34.11 -32.34
CA TRP A 1004 18.79 33.55 -31.44
C TRP A 1004 18.49 33.84 -29.96
N ASP A 1005 17.95 35.03 -29.65
CA ASP A 1005 17.45 35.38 -28.31
C ASP A 1005 16.30 34.45 -27.87
N LEU A 1006 15.38 34.10 -28.78
CA LEU A 1006 14.33 33.12 -28.45
C LEU A 1006 14.93 31.73 -28.18
N ILE A 1007 15.77 31.21 -29.08
CA ILE A 1007 16.39 29.88 -28.94
C ILE A 1007 17.17 29.79 -27.62
N THR A 1008 17.98 30.79 -27.28
CA THR A 1008 18.80 30.81 -26.06
C THR A 1008 17.99 31.06 -24.77
N ARG A 1009 16.76 31.56 -24.86
CA ARG A 1009 15.81 31.64 -23.73
C ARG A 1009 14.89 30.41 -23.60
N LEU A 1010 14.80 29.56 -24.61
CA LEU A 1010 14.11 28.27 -24.56
C LEU A 1010 15.09 27.16 -24.15
N ILE A 1011 16.27 27.12 -24.78
CA ILE A 1011 17.39 26.24 -24.45
C ILE A 1011 18.25 26.89 -23.35
N ALA A 1012 17.64 27.08 -22.17
CA ALA A 1012 18.24 27.74 -21.00
C ALA A 1012 18.19 26.85 -19.74
N VAL A 1013 19.00 27.18 -18.73
CA VAL A 1013 18.81 26.66 -17.36
C VAL A 1013 17.39 27.00 -16.87
N LYS A 1014 16.78 26.08 -16.10
CA LYS A 1014 15.39 26.16 -15.60
C LYS A 1014 15.01 27.52 -14.97
N THR A 1015 15.95 28.20 -14.30
CA THR A 1015 15.71 29.52 -13.67
C THR A 1015 15.55 30.67 -14.68
N ASN A 1016 16.18 30.55 -15.85
CA ASN A 1016 16.28 31.62 -16.85
C ASN A 1016 15.46 31.32 -18.11
N ARG A 1017 14.86 30.13 -18.19
CA ARG A 1017 14.00 29.72 -19.30
C ARG A 1017 12.70 30.54 -19.31
N LEU A 1018 12.14 30.83 -20.49
CA LEU A 1018 10.82 31.44 -20.60
C LEU A 1018 9.77 30.62 -19.83
N ARG A 1019 8.89 31.30 -19.07
CA ARG A 1019 7.86 30.65 -18.25
C ARG A 1019 6.48 31.23 -18.55
N GLY A 1020 5.56 30.35 -18.93
CA GLY A 1020 4.17 30.66 -19.24
C GLY A 1020 3.97 31.27 -20.63
N PHE A 1021 2.85 30.89 -21.27
CA PHE A 1021 2.53 31.26 -22.64
C PHE A 1021 2.45 32.77 -22.89
N LYS A 1022 2.04 33.57 -21.89
CA LYS A 1022 2.06 35.05 -21.98
C LYS A 1022 3.46 35.60 -22.31
N ALA A 1023 4.51 35.13 -21.65
CA ALA A 1023 5.88 35.58 -21.88
C ALA A 1023 6.42 35.13 -23.25
N VAL A 1024 5.91 34.02 -23.80
CA VAL A 1024 6.21 33.59 -25.18
C VAL A 1024 5.58 34.56 -26.19
N ARG A 1025 4.28 34.87 -26.04
CA ARG A 1025 3.56 35.81 -26.93
C ARG A 1025 4.18 37.22 -26.95
N GLU A 1026 4.67 37.69 -25.81
CA GLU A 1026 5.31 39.01 -25.64
C GLU A 1026 6.76 39.07 -26.19
N HIS A 1027 7.34 37.95 -26.61
CA HIS A 1027 8.72 37.91 -27.10
C HIS A 1027 8.85 38.49 -28.53
N ALA A 1028 9.87 39.32 -28.77
CA ALA A 1028 10.06 40.08 -30.02
C ALA A 1028 10.19 39.23 -31.31
N TYR A 1029 10.39 37.92 -31.19
CA TYR A 1029 10.31 36.96 -32.31
C TYR A 1029 8.88 36.82 -32.87
N PHE A 1030 7.87 36.91 -32.00
CA PHE A 1030 6.45 36.72 -32.32
C PHE A 1030 5.68 38.02 -32.56
N ALA A 1031 6.36 39.18 -32.61
CA ALA A 1031 5.72 40.48 -32.84
C ALA A 1031 4.96 40.59 -34.19
N GLU A 1032 5.23 39.68 -35.13
CA GLU A 1032 4.57 39.57 -36.44
C GLU A 1032 3.43 38.51 -36.46
N VAL A 1033 3.14 37.84 -35.34
CA VAL A 1033 2.17 36.72 -35.26
C VAL A 1033 0.85 37.18 -34.68
N LYS A 1034 -0.25 36.88 -35.39
CA LYS A 1034 -1.61 37.05 -34.88
C LYS A 1034 -2.02 35.79 -34.13
N TRP A 1035 -2.03 35.87 -32.80
CA TRP A 1035 -2.39 34.75 -31.94
C TRP A 1035 -3.89 34.43 -31.98
N ASP A 1036 -4.72 35.47 -32.10
CA ASP A 1036 -6.16 35.34 -32.29
C ASP A 1036 -6.43 35.05 -33.78
N GLY A 1037 -7.11 33.94 -34.08
CA GLY A 1037 -7.39 33.51 -35.46
C GLY A 1037 -6.22 32.80 -36.17
N LEU A 1038 -5.21 32.28 -35.47
CA LEU A 1038 -4.04 31.64 -36.10
C LEU A 1038 -4.38 30.48 -37.07
N ARG A 1039 -5.50 29.76 -36.82
CA ARG A 1039 -6.05 28.70 -37.70
C ARG A 1039 -6.84 29.22 -38.92
N GLU A 1040 -6.99 30.54 -39.06
CA GLU A 1040 -7.64 31.19 -40.20
C GLU A 1040 -6.61 31.76 -41.19
N GLU A 1041 -5.33 31.86 -40.79
CA GLU A 1041 -4.24 32.23 -41.69
C GLU A 1041 -3.81 31.04 -42.56
N ARG A 1042 -3.63 31.26 -43.87
CA ARG A 1042 -3.24 30.20 -44.80
C ARG A 1042 -1.88 29.60 -44.43
N ALA A 1043 -1.87 28.31 -44.11
CA ALA A 1043 -0.66 27.56 -43.74
C ALA A 1043 0.43 27.59 -44.86
N PRO A 1044 1.73 27.58 -44.48
CA PRO A 1044 2.85 27.55 -45.42
C PRO A 1044 2.88 26.36 -46.39
N PHE A 1045 2.51 25.18 -45.88
CA PHE A 1045 2.36 23.93 -46.62
C PHE A 1045 0.95 23.42 -46.36
N VAL A 1046 0.21 23.14 -47.43
CA VAL A 1046 -1.11 22.53 -47.41
C VAL A 1046 -0.99 21.22 -48.20
N PRO A 1047 -1.30 20.05 -47.61
CA PRO A 1047 -1.23 18.77 -48.32
C PRO A 1047 -2.15 18.74 -49.55
N GLU A 1048 -1.64 18.24 -50.67
CA GLU A 1048 -2.45 17.91 -51.85
C GLU A 1048 -2.98 16.48 -51.67
N LEU A 1049 -4.30 16.32 -51.50
CA LEU A 1049 -4.94 15.06 -51.14
C LEU A 1049 -5.94 14.62 -52.21
N ASP A 1050 -5.85 13.37 -52.66
CA ASP A 1050 -6.78 12.79 -53.64
C ASP A 1050 -8.15 12.43 -53.04
N SER A 1051 -8.21 12.16 -51.73
CA SER A 1051 -9.45 11.82 -51.01
C SER A 1051 -9.34 11.98 -49.49
N GLU A 1052 -10.48 11.96 -48.77
CA GLU A 1052 -10.52 11.91 -47.29
C GLU A 1052 -9.89 10.64 -46.67
N THR A 1053 -9.60 9.63 -47.50
CA THR A 1053 -8.93 8.37 -47.13
C THR A 1053 -7.54 8.24 -47.74
N ASP A 1054 -7.02 9.31 -48.33
CA ASP A 1054 -5.67 9.34 -48.88
C ASP A 1054 -4.63 9.21 -47.76
N ALA A 1055 -3.61 8.39 -48.01
CA ALA A 1055 -2.52 8.08 -47.11
C ALA A 1055 -1.14 8.28 -47.77
N GLY A 1056 -1.04 8.98 -48.90
CA GLY A 1056 0.21 9.21 -49.64
C GLY A 1056 1.32 9.96 -48.87
N TYR A 1057 0.99 10.58 -47.74
CA TYR A 1057 1.94 11.22 -46.82
C TYR A 1057 2.42 10.28 -45.68
N PHE A 1058 2.10 8.99 -45.74
CA PHE A 1058 2.54 7.95 -44.79
C PHE A 1058 3.41 6.90 -45.48
N ASP A 1059 4.26 6.22 -44.72
CA ASP A 1059 5.11 5.12 -45.21
C ASP A 1059 4.26 3.96 -45.79
N ASP A 1060 4.66 3.43 -46.95
CA ASP A 1060 3.99 2.30 -47.60
C ASP A 1060 4.44 0.97 -46.99
N PHE A 1061 3.62 0.40 -46.10
CA PHE A 1061 3.88 -0.90 -45.47
C PHE A 1061 3.81 -2.10 -46.43
N SER A 1062 3.55 -1.89 -47.74
CA SER A 1062 3.73 -2.91 -48.79
C SER A 1062 5.09 -2.82 -49.52
N ASN A 1063 5.87 -1.76 -49.27
CA ASN A 1063 7.18 -1.50 -49.88
C ASN A 1063 8.33 -2.00 -48.98
N GLU A 1064 9.24 -2.82 -49.53
CA GLU A 1064 10.38 -3.36 -48.78
C GLU A 1064 11.32 -2.28 -48.22
N LYS A 1065 11.44 -1.12 -48.89
CA LYS A 1065 12.30 -0.02 -48.43
C LYS A 1065 11.78 0.67 -47.17
N ASP A 1066 10.46 0.82 -47.07
CA ASP A 1066 9.83 1.45 -45.92
C ASP A 1066 9.69 0.45 -44.76
N MET A 1067 9.38 -0.82 -45.06
CA MET A 1067 9.43 -1.91 -44.08
C MET A 1067 10.82 -2.09 -43.42
N ALA A 1068 11.91 -1.77 -44.13
CA ALA A 1068 13.25 -1.79 -43.56
C ALA A 1068 13.45 -0.80 -42.40
N LYS A 1069 12.75 0.36 -42.41
CA LYS A 1069 12.78 1.36 -41.31
C LYS A 1069 12.25 0.77 -39.99
N TYR A 1070 11.27 -0.13 -40.07
CA TYR A 1070 10.57 -0.70 -38.92
C TYR A 1070 11.09 -2.06 -38.47
N LYS A 1071 12.07 -2.63 -39.17
CA LYS A 1071 12.59 -3.99 -38.92
C LYS A 1071 13.04 -4.18 -37.47
N GLU A 1072 13.83 -3.26 -36.91
CA GLU A 1072 14.27 -3.37 -35.51
C GLU A 1072 13.11 -3.35 -34.50
N VAL A 1073 12.03 -2.62 -34.80
CA VAL A 1073 10.85 -2.53 -33.92
C VAL A 1073 10.10 -3.85 -33.94
N LEU A 1074 9.96 -4.47 -35.12
CA LEU A 1074 9.35 -5.79 -35.29
C LEU A 1074 10.19 -6.89 -34.61
N ASP A 1075 11.52 -6.91 -34.83
CA ASP A 1075 12.43 -7.87 -34.21
C ASP A 1075 12.41 -7.75 -32.66
N LYS A 1076 12.37 -6.52 -32.13
CA LYS A 1076 12.22 -6.24 -30.68
C LYS A 1076 10.85 -6.71 -30.17
N GLN A 1077 9.77 -6.45 -30.89
CA GLN A 1077 8.42 -6.89 -30.51
C GLN A 1077 8.33 -8.41 -30.48
N GLU A 1078 8.81 -9.12 -31.51
CA GLU A 1078 8.77 -10.58 -31.58
C GLU A 1078 9.62 -11.23 -30.47
N ALA A 1079 10.79 -10.67 -30.17
CA ALA A 1079 11.62 -11.13 -29.05
C ALA A 1079 10.91 -10.97 -27.69
N LEU A 1080 10.22 -9.84 -27.46
CA LEU A 1080 9.45 -9.58 -26.25
C LEU A 1080 8.20 -10.46 -26.13
N GLU A 1081 7.53 -10.76 -27.26
CA GLU A 1081 6.41 -11.70 -27.30
C GLU A 1081 6.87 -13.15 -27.07
N LYS A 1082 8.04 -13.56 -27.56
CA LYS A 1082 8.65 -14.88 -27.25
C LYS A 1082 9.11 -15.00 -25.78
N MET A 1083 9.56 -13.92 -25.15
CA MET A 1083 9.80 -13.88 -23.70
C MET A 1083 8.51 -13.92 -22.85
N ALA A 1084 7.32 -13.90 -23.47
CA ALA A 1084 6.07 -13.79 -22.74
C ALA A 1084 5.60 -15.08 -22.03
N GLU A 1085 6.24 -16.23 -22.23
CA GLU A 1085 5.82 -17.54 -21.68
C GLU A 1085 6.24 -17.84 -20.22
N ARG A 1086 6.46 -16.81 -19.39
CA ARG A 1086 6.62 -16.96 -17.93
C ARG A 1086 5.33 -16.57 -17.17
N ASP A 1087 4.89 -17.47 -16.29
CA ASP A 1087 3.58 -17.52 -15.61
C ASP A 1087 3.37 -16.46 -14.50
N GLU A 1088 3.17 -15.19 -14.87
CA GLU A 1088 2.50 -14.22 -14.00
C GLU A 1088 1.05 -13.98 -14.42
N LYS A 1089 0.11 -14.14 -13.48
CA LYS A 1089 -1.33 -13.96 -13.74
C LYS A 1089 -1.73 -12.49 -13.76
N MET A 1090 -1.84 -11.91 -14.96
CA MET A 1090 -2.38 -10.57 -15.19
C MET A 1090 -3.79 -10.40 -14.58
N GLY A 1091 -3.95 -9.41 -13.69
CA GLY A 1091 -5.21 -9.15 -12.99
C GLY A 1091 -6.27 -8.47 -13.86
N LYS A 1092 -7.48 -9.03 -13.94
CA LYS A 1092 -8.60 -8.49 -14.75
C LYS A 1092 -9.02 -7.05 -14.42
N HIS A 1093 -8.57 -6.49 -13.30
CA HIS A 1093 -8.90 -5.14 -12.85
C HIS A 1093 -8.03 -4.03 -13.48
N LEU A 1094 -6.89 -4.37 -14.12
CA LEU A 1094 -5.91 -3.41 -14.64
C LEU A 1094 -6.45 -2.46 -15.72
N PHE A 1095 -7.43 -2.89 -16.53
CA PHE A 1095 -8.00 -2.14 -17.65
C PHE A 1095 -9.46 -1.68 -17.41
N VAL A 1096 -9.89 -1.62 -16.13
CA VAL A 1096 -11.23 -1.13 -15.76
C VAL A 1096 -11.31 0.38 -16.02
N GLY A 1097 -12.37 0.83 -16.67
CA GLY A 1097 -12.56 2.24 -17.04
C GLY A 1097 -11.93 2.67 -18.38
N PHE A 1098 -11.37 1.74 -19.17
CA PHE A 1098 -10.77 2.07 -20.47
C PHE A 1098 -11.79 2.43 -21.57
N THR A 1099 -13.03 1.94 -21.49
CA THR A 1099 -14.01 2.07 -22.59
C THR A 1099 -14.63 3.46 -22.67
N PHE A 1100 -14.58 4.10 -23.84
CA PHE A 1100 -15.16 5.41 -24.13
C PHE A 1100 -15.89 5.42 -25.50
N ARG A 1101 -16.92 6.27 -25.64
CA ARG A 1101 -17.64 6.47 -26.90
C ARG A 1101 -18.03 7.93 -27.05
N HIS A 1102 -17.46 8.60 -28.05
CA HIS A 1102 -17.87 9.95 -28.43
C HIS A 1102 -19.33 9.97 -28.93
N ARG A 1103 -20.05 11.06 -28.67
CA ARG A 1103 -21.38 11.33 -29.22
C ARG A 1103 -21.32 12.65 -30.00
N LYS A 1104 -21.42 12.57 -31.32
CA LYS A 1104 -21.66 13.75 -32.15
C LYS A 1104 -22.99 14.40 -31.72
N PRO A 1105 -23.08 15.75 -31.68
CA PRO A 1105 -24.35 16.44 -31.61
C PRO A 1105 -25.27 15.97 -32.75
N THR A 1106 -26.57 15.95 -32.52
CA THR A 1106 -27.55 15.50 -33.53
C THR A 1106 -27.75 16.50 -34.67
N THR A 1107 -27.14 17.68 -34.60
CA THR A 1107 -27.20 18.78 -35.58
C THR A 1107 -25.81 19.26 -35.96
N ASP A 1108 -25.65 19.71 -37.21
CA ASP A 1108 -24.45 20.42 -37.68
C ASP A 1108 -24.39 21.88 -37.15
N GLU A 1109 -23.32 22.60 -37.48
CA GLU A 1109 -23.10 23.99 -37.07
C GLU A 1109 -24.14 24.97 -37.63
N ASN A 1110 -24.94 24.53 -38.61
CA ASN A 1110 -26.07 25.27 -39.20
C ASN A 1110 -27.44 24.77 -38.70
N GLY A 1111 -27.47 23.96 -37.62
CA GLY A 1111 -28.69 23.47 -36.99
C GLY A 1111 -29.41 22.33 -37.71
N ARG A 1112 -28.83 21.74 -38.77
CA ARG A 1112 -29.50 20.68 -39.56
C ARG A 1112 -29.16 19.29 -39.02
N PRO A 1113 -30.15 18.37 -38.89
CA PRO A 1113 -29.89 17.05 -38.33
C PRO A 1113 -29.13 16.14 -39.29
N SER A 1114 -28.04 15.52 -38.82
CA SER A 1114 -27.05 14.80 -39.65
C SER A 1114 -27.49 13.39 -40.11
N SER A 1115 -28.78 13.18 -40.39
CA SER A 1115 -29.37 11.88 -40.76
C SER A 1115 -29.88 11.91 -42.21
N PRO A 1116 -29.49 10.98 -43.09
CA PRO A 1116 -29.87 10.99 -44.52
C PRO A 1116 -31.31 10.52 -44.80
N ARG A 1117 -32.24 10.67 -43.84
CA ARG A 1117 -33.66 10.34 -44.01
C ARG A 1117 -34.50 11.60 -43.95
N LYS A 1118 -35.29 11.83 -45.01
CA LYS A 1118 -36.15 13.02 -45.18
C LYS A 1118 -36.98 13.31 -43.91
N PRO A 1119 -37.08 14.59 -43.49
CA PRO A 1119 -37.97 14.98 -42.41
C PRO A 1119 -39.44 14.84 -42.83
N LEU A 1120 -40.31 14.59 -41.85
CA LEU A 1120 -41.74 14.86 -41.97
C LEU A 1120 -42.00 16.36 -41.77
N ALA A 1121 -43.07 16.88 -42.37
CA ALA A 1121 -43.34 18.31 -42.45
C ALA A 1121 -43.52 18.98 -41.08
N ALA A 1122 -43.15 20.25 -41.01
CA ALA A 1122 -43.15 21.05 -39.78
C ALA A 1122 -44.56 21.34 -39.25
N VAL A 1123 -44.65 21.47 -37.92
CA VAL A 1123 -45.67 22.29 -37.26
C VAL A 1123 -44.92 23.40 -36.52
N THR A 1124 -45.41 24.61 -36.76
CA THR A 1124 -44.94 25.96 -36.41
C THR A 1124 -44.09 26.14 -35.14
N GLU A 1125 -43.09 27.00 -35.32
CA GLU A 1125 -42.39 27.76 -34.28
C GLU A 1125 -43.38 28.49 -33.36
N ASP A 1126 -43.25 28.28 -32.04
CA ASP A 1126 -43.29 29.34 -31.03
C ASP A 1126 -43.18 28.72 -29.62
N GLU A 1127 -41.94 28.63 -29.11
CA GLU A 1127 -41.59 29.00 -27.72
C GLU A 1127 -40.07 28.85 -27.54
N ASN A 1128 -39.36 29.98 -27.58
CA ASN A 1128 -37.94 30.07 -27.27
C ASN A 1128 -37.69 29.69 -25.81
N PHE A 1129 -36.83 28.70 -25.56
CA PHE A 1129 -36.08 28.63 -24.30
C PHE A 1129 -34.58 28.74 -24.58
N GLY A 1130 -33.97 29.73 -23.93
CA GLY A 1130 -32.73 30.35 -24.39
C GLY A 1130 -31.50 29.46 -24.31
N THR A 1131 -30.67 29.56 -25.34
CA THR A 1131 -29.24 29.28 -25.30
C THR A 1131 -28.55 30.24 -24.31
N ILE A 1132 -27.76 29.68 -23.39
CA ILE A 1132 -26.65 30.40 -22.75
C ILE A 1132 -25.43 29.50 -22.88
N PHE A 1133 -24.42 30.01 -23.60
CA PHE A 1133 -23.10 29.42 -23.76
C PHE A 1133 -22.21 29.72 -22.55
#